data_AF-A0A820X8E2-F1
#
_entry.id   AF-A0A820X8E2-F1
#
_cell.length_a   1.000
_cell.length_b   1.000
_cell.length_c   1.000
_cell.angle_alpha   90.00
_cell.angle_beta   90.00
_cell.angle_gamma   90.00
#
_symmetry.space_group_name_H-M   'P 1'
#
loop_
_entity.id
_entity.type
_entity.pdbx_description
1 polymer ?
#
loop_
_entity_poly.entity_id
_entity_poly.type
_entity_poly.pdbx_seq_one_letter_code
_entity_poly.pdbx_strand_id
1 'polypeptide(L)'
;MFKALRVATIARHEREKVEALVDKRKGELQELIEKTTESERKRSAEEKMSTKDVEKVFDEMFNHIIQVIRSEFIPEERLKQAYKTIYANYNIYEKEYLFKFQHVSEHLQFFSNFNQDKTSINQIENGLILQFSREGYKEDLVKVHHYNPDTNYSSIMIKSLFYLNKDLLQKAFNEFYESSTYEDKHREQAVSSEIIVNSDAFQMKIRNDIQQQKPIIRDVSILDESQMYFPISIAFREVITRITKAMRSVENGKIRQIQIQLIQQIVGRIDSLIMKVNEELYPFCLSLSRPLKATFHSCAVILLTKYYYDEQKDYFAETLSKLETQKDNLKQYFIDMVIPDTKVDTEVDKKYAIRLCKDIKESFVQFIIDDGQNIINKRLNNCTHLNRKWIQDRCDARLLTDQETQWYLDYIKNPRKSFEQLFKDIWKDVEAIINRELVARKLFYADILKEFFTCMERLLNKIQELSSAKLADKMFTSENTNSLCINEQLNDKKCCLTMLLYQYFTKYTILDLIQINNRKYTIDTDTLHTFQWLLQQHRPSDTLSKISNQYHQCLNKFPIGNLDTFLQALNNQYDLFMTELKEMDISFKSIDKRDNYEALLDKVLGCPDLCPCCNRPCDVDHTQIQSKPGSKNNEHRCLSGHALRAMNGYKFEVTQEASLLMCDQIKNDRMIVVGARCYQWSLFKRDHTDWLFDSPLNKTELNLVHKKFLTIWTKIGPQICQVYRMKFVTHNTKRIPEKAIHKAYHFILLLDASASMGSENQWDYLMDAVKEFLDRRRELKTEDRFTIIVFSDTAEVQIEDQTVNQVDLEKIKFHDGGTSFSAAFACVVQVISKFKEKPHPNSIHQNFAIVFMTDGEDEYYSDNEINQLFNTHKSVIKKFWTLELSDGCRSVETLEKINKKMGGSFYDIQNAAGLVTVYAEVATSTAIASN
;
A
#
# COMPACT_ATOMS: atom_id res chain seq x y z
N MET A 1 -7.89 -10.61 63.14
CA MET A 1 -8.30 -9.90 61.92
C MET A 1 -8.59 -8.41 62.15
N PHE A 2 -9.55 -8.01 63.01
CA PHE A 2 -9.86 -6.58 63.26
C PHE A 2 -8.70 -5.73 63.78
N LYS A 3 -7.91 -6.26 64.73
CA LYS A 3 -6.68 -5.60 65.20
C LYS A 3 -5.66 -5.43 64.07
N ALA A 4 -5.75 -6.26 63.02
CA ALA A 4 -4.80 -6.23 61.92
C ALA A 4 -5.08 -5.17 60.86
N LEU A 5 -6.36 -4.97 60.54
CA LEU A 5 -6.79 -3.83 59.74
C LEU A 5 -6.37 -2.50 60.37
N ARG A 6 -6.54 -2.35 61.69
CA ARG A 6 -6.23 -1.10 62.41
C ARG A 6 -4.77 -0.62 62.21
N VAL A 7 -3.83 -1.53 62.03
CA VAL A 7 -2.40 -1.20 61.89
C VAL A 7 -2.02 -0.80 60.48
N ALA A 8 -2.53 -1.51 59.48
CA ALA A 8 -2.40 -1.09 58.08
C ALA A 8 -3.03 0.30 57.88
N THR A 9 -4.15 0.58 58.57
CA THR A 9 -4.76 1.91 58.58
C THR A 9 -3.87 2.96 59.24
N ILE A 10 -3.20 2.67 60.35
CA ILE A 10 -2.31 3.65 61.03
C ILE A 10 -1.08 3.97 60.17
N ALA A 11 -0.42 2.98 59.58
CA ALA A 11 0.76 3.23 58.75
C ALA A 11 0.42 4.02 57.48
N ARG A 12 -0.71 3.67 56.85
CA ARG A 12 -1.27 4.45 55.74
C ARG A 12 -1.65 5.87 56.18
N HIS A 13 -2.31 6.01 57.33
CA HIS A 13 -2.72 7.32 57.85
C HIS A 13 -1.53 8.23 58.18
N GLU A 14 -0.40 7.69 58.64
CA GLU A 14 0.82 8.48 58.86
C GLU A 14 1.49 8.91 57.55
N ARG A 15 1.44 8.07 56.50
CA ARG A 15 1.84 8.51 55.14
C ARG A 15 0.93 9.60 54.60
N GLU A 16 -0.39 9.43 54.75
CA GLU A 16 -1.39 10.42 54.36
C GLU A 16 -1.16 11.75 55.10
N LYS A 17 -0.72 11.73 56.37
CA LYS A 17 -0.32 12.96 57.09
C LYS A 17 0.92 13.63 56.52
N VAL A 18 1.91 12.84 56.07
CA VAL A 18 3.12 13.36 55.43
C VAL A 18 2.77 13.98 54.07
N GLU A 19 1.94 13.31 53.27
CA GLU A 19 1.42 13.84 52.01
C GLU A 19 0.58 15.10 52.25
N ALA A 20 -0.38 15.05 53.17
CA ALA A 20 -1.23 16.19 53.49
C ALA A 20 -0.43 17.41 53.97
N LEU A 21 0.70 17.21 54.65
CA LEU A 21 1.60 18.29 55.03
C LEU A 21 2.25 18.93 53.81
N VAL A 22 2.83 18.12 52.91
CA VAL A 22 3.45 18.61 51.68
C VAL A 22 2.39 19.27 50.76
N ASP A 23 1.22 18.65 50.61
CA ASP A 23 0.13 19.14 49.78
C ASP A 23 -0.48 20.43 50.33
N LYS A 24 -0.66 20.54 51.65
CA LYS A 24 -1.11 21.78 52.29
C LYS A 24 -0.13 22.92 51.99
N ARG A 25 1.17 22.69 52.19
CA ARG A 25 2.21 23.71 51.96
C ARG A 25 2.40 24.01 50.47
N LYS A 26 2.17 23.04 49.59
CA LYS A 26 2.07 23.27 48.14
C LYS A 26 0.88 24.17 47.80
N GLY A 27 -0.28 23.99 48.43
CA GLY A 27 -1.43 24.88 48.29
C GLY A 27 -1.11 26.31 48.76
N GLU A 28 -0.39 26.46 49.86
CA GLU A 28 0.08 27.78 50.33
C GLU A 28 1.09 28.41 49.36
N LEU A 29 2.00 27.63 48.76
CA LEU A 29 2.88 28.11 47.70
C LEU A 29 2.08 28.63 46.50
N GLN A 30 1.01 27.93 46.11
CA GLN A 30 0.10 28.37 45.05
C GLN A 30 -0.62 29.66 45.43
N GLU A 31 -1.11 29.77 46.67
CA GLU A 31 -1.76 30.99 47.17
C GLU A 31 -0.77 32.18 47.22
N LEU A 32 0.49 31.94 47.61
CA LEU A 32 1.56 32.94 47.57
C LEU A 32 1.87 33.37 46.14
N ILE A 33 1.95 32.42 45.20
CA ILE A 33 2.10 32.70 43.77
C ILE A 33 0.95 33.56 43.27
N GLU A 34 -0.30 33.23 43.59
CA GLU A 34 -1.49 33.98 43.16
C GLU A 34 -1.51 35.39 43.74
N LYS A 35 -1.30 35.54 45.06
CA LYS A 35 -1.24 36.84 45.73
C LYS A 35 -0.13 37.73 45.17
N THR A 36 1.06 37.16 44.96
CA THR A 36 2.19 37.88 44.40
C THR A 36 1.93 38.27 42.95
N THR A 37 1.35 37.37 42.17
CA THR A 37 0.91 37.66 40.79
C THR A 37 -0.09 38.80 40.75
N GLU A 38 -1.08 38.81 41.63
CA GLU A 38 -2.07 39.87 41.67
C GLU A 38 -1.49 41.21 42.13
N SER A 39 -0.55 41.22 43.09
CA SER A 39 0.16 42.44 43.47
C SER A 39 1.03 42.99 42.35
N GLU A 40 1.75 42.12 41.61
CA GLU A 40 2.57 42.54 40.49
C GLU A 40 1.74 43.01 39.30
N ARG A 41 0.56 42.40 39.06
CA ARG A 41 -0.39 42.86 38.04
C ARG A 41 -0.94 44.26 38.32
N LYS A 42 -1.00 44.69 39.58
CA LYS A 42 -1.46 46.03 40.00
C LYS A 42 -0.37 47.10 39.95
N ARG A 43 0.91 46.72 39.77
CA ARG A 43 2.02 47.68 39.61
C ARG A 43 1.96 48.41 38.28
N SER A 44 2.45 49.65 38.27
CA SER A 44 2.52 50.47 37.06
C SER A 44 3.45 49.83 36.01
N ALA A 45 3.26 50.13 34.72
CA ALA A 45 4.03 49.51 33.64
C ALA A 45 5.55 49.77 33.73
N GLU A 46 5.96 50.86 34.40
CA GLU A 46 7.36 51.25 34.63
C GLU A 46 8.01 50.50 35.80
N GLU A 47 7.23 49.83 36.65
CA GLU A 47 7.68 49.11 37.86
C GLU A 47 7.58 47.58 37.73
N LYS A 48 7.34 47.05 36.53
CA LYS A 48 7.26 45.60 36.33
C LYS A 48 8.61 44.94 36.60
N MET A 49 8.58 43.88 37.40
CA MET A 49 9.77 43.09 37.71
C MET A 49 10.41 42.50 36.44
N SER A 50 11.75 42.49 36.40
CA SER A 50 12.47 41.76 35.35
C SER A 50 12.29 40.25 35.53
N THR A 51 12.48 39.44 34.48
CA THR A 51 12.44 37.97 34.57
C THR A 51 13.34 37.47 35.70
N LYS A 52 14.54 38.05 35.83
CA LYS A 52 15.50 37.69 36.88
C LYS A 52 14.99 38.01 38.29
N ASP A 53 14.25 39.10 38.47
CA ASP A 53 13.67 39.45 39.77
C ASP A 53 12.49 38.54 40.11
N VAL A 54 11.65 38.20 39.13
CA VAL A 54 10.53 37.27 39.30
C VAL A 54 11.03 35.87 39.65
N GLU A 55 12.07 35.41 38.96
CA GLU A 55 12.76 34.18 39.29
C GLU A 55 13.27 34.18 40.73
N LYS A 56 13.89 35.28 41.16
CA LYS A 56 14.40 35.42 42.53
C LYS A 56 13.29 35.37 43.56
N VAL A 57 12.17 36.08 43.34
CA VAL A 57 11.01 36.06 44.24
C VAL A 57 10.39 34.67 44.31
N PHE A 58 10.27 33.97 43.19
CA PHE A 58 9.85 32.56 43.19
C PHE A 58 10.79 31.69 44.00
N ASP A 59 12.10 31.79 43.75
CA ASP A 59 13.10 30.99 44.45
C ASP A 59 13.06 31.26 45.96
N GLU A 60 12.82 32.50 46.40
CA GLU A 60 12.63 32.85 47.81
C GLU A 60 11.36 32.22 48.40
N MET A 61 10.21 32.32 47.73
CA MET A 61 8.95 31.68 48.17
C MET A 61 9.07 30.15 48.23
N PHE A 62 9.64 29.55 47.17
CA PHE A 62 9.82 28.11 47.07
C PHE A 62 10.76 27.60 48.16
N ASN A 63 11.92 28.25 48.35
CA ASN A 63 12.86 27.89 49.40
C ASN A 63 12.26 28.06 50.79
N HIS A 64 11.48 29.13 51.02
CA HIS A 64 10.76 29.33 52.27
C HIS A 64 9.80 28.16 52.55
N ILE A 65 8.99 27.76 51.57
CA ILE A 65 8.04 26.65 51.71
C ILE A 65 8.77 25.32 51.94
N ILE A 66 9.86 25.04 51.21
CA ILE A 66 10.68 23.85 51.45
C ILE A 66 11.28 23.85 52.86
N GLN A 67 11.76 25.00 53.34
CA GLN A 67 12.27 25.13 54.72
C GLN A 67 11.17 24.91 55.78
N VAL A 68 9.96 25.43 55.55
CA VAL A 68 8.81 25.20 56.42
C VAL A 68 8.42 23.73 56.44
N ILE A 69 8.32 23.08 55.27
CA ILE A 69 8.02 21.64 55.17
C ILE A 69 9.07 20.82 55.95
N ARG A 70 10.36 21.16 55.80
CA ARG A 70 11.47 20.50 56.51
C ARG A 70 11.41 20.72 58.02
N SER A 71 11.04 21.90 58.50
CA SER A 71 10.97 22.20 59.94
C SER A 71 9.78 21.54 60.63
N GLU A 72 8.69 21.27 59.90
CA GLU A 72 7.53 20.55 60.43
C GLU A 72 7.72 19.03 60.50
N PHE A 73 8.71 18.47 59.80
CA PHE A 73 9.14 17.10 60.01
C PHE A 73 10.03 17.00 61.25
N ILE A 74 9.42 16.94 62.43
CA ILE A 74 10.14 16.88 63.71
C ILE A 74 10.64 15.44 63.94
N PRO A 75 11.95 15.16 63.82
CA PRO A 75 12.47 13.79 63.86
C PRO A 75 12.17 13.04 65.16
N GLU A 76 12.25 13.74 66.30
CA GLU A 76 12.02 13.16 67.61
C GLU A 76 10.56 12.75 67.85
N GLU A 77 9.61 13.58 67.43
CA GLU A 77 8.18 13.26 67.53
C GLU A 77 7.82 12.08 66.62
N ARG A 78 8.39 12.02 65.41
CA ARG A 78 8.19 10.91 64.48
C ARG A 78 8.75 9.61 65.03
N LEU A 79 9.95 9.65 65.65
CA LEU A 79 10.53 8.48 66.31
C LEU A 79 9.66 8.00 67.50
N LYS A 80 9.16 8.92 68.33
CA LYS A 80 8.24 8.59 69.44
C LYS A 80 6.93 7.99 68.93
N GLN A 81 6.39 8.52 67.84
CA GLN A 81 5.17 8.02 67.22
C GLN A 81 5.37 6.65 66.55
N ALA A 82 6.51 6.47 65.88
CA ALA A 82 6.94 5.19 65.33
C ALA A 82 7.00 4.13 66.44
N TYR A 83 7.65 4.46 67.55
CA TYR A 83 7.74 3.59 68.70
C TYR A 83 6.37 3.23 69.28
N LYS A 84 5.52 4.23 69.53
CA LYS A 84 4.16 4.02 70.04
C LYS A 84 3.36 3.07 69.15
N THR A 85 3.51 3.23 67.84
CA THR A 85 2.86 2.38 66.83
C THR A 85 3.40 0.96 66.89
N ILE A 86 4.72 0.78 66.80
CA ILE A 86 5.36 -0.54 66.80
C ILE A 86 5.10 -1.27 68.11
N TYR A 87 5.31 -0.63 69.26
CA TYR A 87 5.06 -1.22 70.56
C TYR A 87 3.60 -1.68 70.70
N ALA A 88 2.64 -0.82 70.35
CA ALA A 88 1.22 -1.17 70.45
C ALA A 88 0.89 -2.41 69.61
N ASN A 89 1.52 -2.56 68.45
CA ASN A 89 1.29 -3.68 67.54
C ASN A 89 2.01 -4.95 67.99
N TYR A 90 3.23 -4.81 68.49
CA TYR A 90 4.02 -5.92 69.01
C TYR A 90 3.37 -6.53 70.26
N ASN A 91 2.89 -5.67 71.17
CA ASN A 91 2.20 -6.05 72.40
C ASN A 91 0.88 -6.81 72.17
N ILE A 92 0.33 -6.81 70.94
CA ILE A 92 -0.82 -7.67 70.58
C ILE A 92 -0.40 -9.14 70.56
N TYR A 93 0.82 -9.41 70.11
CA TYR A 93 1.36 -10.76 69.94
C TYR A 93 2.09 -11.23 71.18
N GLU A 94 2.82 -10.33 71.83
CA GLU A 94 3.67 -10.70 72.96
C GLU A 94 3.35 -9.86 74.20
N LYS A 95 2.27 -10.21 74.88
CA LYS A 95 1.80 -9.49 76.07
C LYS A 95 2.46 -9.98 77.36
N GLU A 96 2.89 -11.23 77.40
CA GLU A 96 3.35 -11.87 78.63
C GLU A 96 4.80 -11.51 78.94
N TYR A 97 5.63 -11.39 77.92
CA TYR A 97 7.05 -11.14 78.06
C TYR A 97 7.42 -9.67 77.85
N LEU A 98 6.66 -8.85 77.14
CA LEU A 98 7.11 -7.47 76.87
C LEU A 98 7.11 -6.59 78.15
N PHE A 99 8.22 -5.87 78.38
CA PHE A 99 8.30 -4.87 79.46
C PHE A 99 7.26 -3.76 79.25
N LYS A 100 6.85 -3.09 80.32
CA LYS A 100 5.94 -1.93 80.23
C LYS A 100 6.49 -0.88 79.28
N PHE A 101 5.58 -0.20 78.57
CA PHE A 101 5.89 0.83 77.57
C PHE A 101 6.91 1.86 78.05
N GLN A 102 6.78 2.34 79.30
CA GLN A 102 7.69 3.32 79.89
C GLN A 102 9.13 2.80 79.93
N HIS A 103 9.32 1.56 80.40
CA HIS A 103 10.65 0.97 80.52
C HIS A 103 11.30 0.77 79.14
N VAL A 104 10.55 0.27 78.16
CA VAL A 104 11.08 0.12 76.79
C VAL A 104 11.33 1.48 76.13
N SER A 105 10.57 2.52 76.51
CA SER A 105 10.73 3.88 75.96
C SER A 105 11.98 4.60 76.44
N GLU A 106 12.47 4.29 77.65
CA GLU A 106 13.75 4.82 78.17
C GLU A 106 14.92 4.39 77.26
N HIS A 107 14.82 3.20 76.67
CA HIS A 107 15.80 2.72 75.70
C HIS A 107 15.74 3.44 74.35
N LEU A 108 14.73 4.27 74.06
CA LEU A 108 14.72 5.09 72.84
C LEU A 108 15.70 6.27 72.90
N GLN A 109 16.10 6.73 74.09
CA GLN A 109 17.15 7.74 74.24
C GLN A 109 18.47 7.26 73.63
N PHE A 110 18.65 5.94 73.53
CA PHE A 110 19.75 5.36 72.77
C PHE A 110 19.69 5.82 71.31
N PHE A 111 18.54 5.75 70.64
CA PHE A 111 18.38 6.14 69.23
C PHE A 111 18.52 7.62 68.95
N SER A 112 18.20 8.51 69.89
CA SER A 112 18.47 9.94 69.69
C SER A 112 19.95 10.21 69.45
N ASN A 113 20.85 9.38 69.99
CA ASN A 113 22.29 9.45 69.75
C ASN A 113 22.71 8.91 68.37
N PHE A 114 21.86 8.08 67.72
CA PHE A 114 22.08 7.49 66.39
C PHE A 114 21.34 8.23 65.26
N ASN A 115 20.62 9.30 65.58
CA ASN A 115 19.82 10.05 64.61
C ASN A 115 20.66 10.98 63.70
N GLN A 116 21.99 10.91 63.79
CA GLN A 116 22.91 11.56 62.86
C GLN A 116 23.07 10.68 61.60
N ASP A 117 22.94 11.26 60.41
CA ASP A 117 22.76 10.64 59.09
C ASP A 117 23.79 9.59 58.61
N LYS A 118 24.74 9.13 59.45
CA LYS A 118 25.86 8.29 59.02
C LYS A 118 26.12 7.04 59.87
N THR A 119 25.28 6.70 60.84
CA THR A 119 25.57 5.52 61.67
C THR A 119 25.20 4.23 60.96
N SER A 120 26.18 3.37 60.71
CA SER A 120 25.98 2.08 60.03
C SER A 120 25.09 1.15 60.87
N ILE A 121 24.33 0.26 60.20
CA ILE A 121 23.52 -0.77 60.87
C ILE A 121 24.38 -1.54 61.88
N ASN A 122 25.62 -1.90 61.53
CA ASN A 122 26.55 -2.62 62.41
C ASN A 122 26.86 -1.87 63.72
N GLN A 123 26.91 -0.53 63.70
CA GLN A 123 27.12 0.26 64.91
C GLN A 123 25.88 0.27 65.82
N ILE A 124 24.68 0.32 65.22
CA ILE A 124 23.42 0.18 65.95
C ILE A 124 23.33 -1.24 66.54
N GLU A 125 23.64 -2.27 65.76
CA GLU A 125 23.62 -3.67 66.20
C GLU A 125 24.56 -3.89 67.40
N ASN A 126 25.81 -3.44 67.31
CA ASN A 126 26.79 -3.60 68.39
C ASN A 126 26.37 -2.84 69.66
N GLY A 127 25.84 -1.62 69.50
CA GLY A 127 25.40 -0.85 70.66
C GLY A 127 24.11 -1.39 71.29
N LEU A 128 23.19 -1.96 70.50
CA LEU A 128 22.02 -2.68 71.02
C LEU A 128 22.42 -3.96 71.74
N ILE A 129 23.35 -4.75 71.19
CA ILE A 129 23.89 -5.94 71.87
C ILE A 129 24.48 -5.53 73.22
N LEU A 130 25.31 -4.49 73.25
CA LEU A 130 25.94 -4.02 74.48
C LEU A 130 24.90 -3.54 75.51
N GLN A 131 23.93 -2.73 75.09
CA GLN A 131 22.90 -2.19 75.97
C GLN A 131 22.02 -3.31 76.53
N PHE A 132 21.52 -4.20 75.67
CA PHE A 132 20.60 -5.24 76.09
C PHE A 132 21.27 -6.39 76.82
N SER A 133 22.53 -6.71 76.52
CA SER A 133 23.31 -7.60 77.36
C SER A 133 23.44 -7.02 78.78
N ARG A 134 23.77 -5.73 78.93
CA ARG A 134 23.84 -5.08 80.25
C ARG A 134 22.53 -5.15 81.01
N GLU A 135 21.40 -4.87 80.37
CA GLU A 135 20.09 -5.00 81.01
C GLU A 135 19.77 -6.45 81.38
N GLY A 136 20.10 -7.41 80.50
CA GLY A 136 19.95 -8.83 80.77
C GLY A 136 20.64 -9.26 82.05
N TYR A 137 21.89 -8.81 82.27
CA TYR A 137 22.69 -9.13 83.46
C TYR A 137 22.29 -8.42 84.76
N LYS A 138 21.34 -7.45 84.73
CA LYS A 138 20.82 -6.85 85.96
C LYS A 138 19.87 -7.78 86.71
N GLU A 139 19.25 -8.69 85.99
CA GLU A 139 18.26 -9.64 86.49
C GLU A 139 18.83 -11.07 86.42
N ASP A 140 18.15 -12.03 87.04
CA ASP A 140 18.50 -13.44 86.89
C ASP A 140 18.41 -13.84 85.41
N LEU A 141 19.50 -14.34 84.83
CA LEU A 141 19.57 -14.71 83.40
C LEU A 141 18.70 -15.91 83.06
N VAL A 142 18.66 -16.85 84.00
CA VAL A 142 18.06 -18.16 83.84
C VAL A 142 17.12 -18.45 85.00
N LYS A 143 15.98 -19.03 84.68
CA LYS A 143 15.10 -19.69 85.64
C LYS A 143 15.63 -21.09 85.90
N VAL A 144 15.79 -21.38 87.17
CA VAL A 144 16.22 -22.68 87.68
C VAL A 144 15.01 -23.60 87.86
N HIS A 145 15.08 -24.82 87.30
CA HIS A 145 14.04 -25.84 87.42
C HIS A 145 14.39 -26.90 88.46
N HIS A 146 13.40 -27.74 88.78
CA HIS A 146 13.62 -28.90 89.64
C HIS A 146 14.63 -29.85 88.96
N TYR A 147 15.52 -30.39 89.78
CA TYR A 147 16.60 -31.25 89.34
C TYR A 147 16.03 -32.56 88.76
N ASN A 148 16.50 -32.96 87.57
CA ASN A 148 16.14 -34.23 86.95
C ASN A 148 17.42 -35.08 86.76
N PRO A 149 17.61 -36.15 87.56
CA PRO A 149 18.84 -36.94 87.59
C PRO A 149 19.10 -37.77 86.32
N ASP A 150 18.15 -37.91 85.40
CA ASP A 150 18.25 -38.90 84.30
C ASP A 150 18.90 -38.38 83.01
N THR A 151 19.65 -37.27 83.04
CA THR A 151 20.20 -36.65 81.81
C THR A 151 21.67 -37.00 81.61
N ASN A 152 21.96 -37.90 80.66
CA ASN A 152 23.32 -38.26 80.25
C ASN A 152 23.93 -37.22 79.30
N TYR A 153 25.22 -36.88 79.48
CA TYR A 153 25.95 -35.96 78.60
C TYR A 153 27.07 -36.66 77.85
N SER A 154 27.11 -36.50 76.53
CA SER A 154 28.25 -36.91 75.72
C SER A 154 29.02 -35.71 75.18
N SER A 155 30.30 -35.92 74.85
CA SER A 155 31.10 -34.89 74.15
C SER A 155 30.46 -34.48 72.81
N ILE A 156 29.72 -35.38 72.14
CA ILE A 156 28.97 -35.04 70.92
C ILE A 156 27.85 -34.04 71.22
N MET A 157 27.12 -34.25 72.32
CA MET A 157 26.10 -33.31 72.77
C MET A 157 26.70 -31.93 73.00
N ILE A 158 27.83 -31.81 73.73
CA ILE A 158 28.52 -30.54 73.96
C ILE A 158 28.93 -29.86 72.63
N LYS A 159 29.48 -30.62 71.68
CA LYS A 159 29.86 -30.10 70.36
C LYS A 159 28.66 -29.61 69.54
N SER A 160 27.45 -30.08 69.82
CA SER A 160 26.22 -29.68 69.12
C SER A 160 25.60 -28.36 69.63
N LEU A 161 25.96 -27.89 70.84
CA LEU A 161 25.37 -26.70 71.49
C LEU A 161 25.81 -25.39 70.82
N PHE A 162 24.91 -24.58 70.27
CA PHE A 162 25.28 -23.36 69.54
C PHE A 162 25.39 -22.12 70.42
N TYR A 163 24.56 -21.99 71.46
CA TYR A 163 24.43 -20.78 72.27
C TYR A 163 25.27 -20.80 73.54
N LEU A 164 25.80 -21.97 73.90
CA LEU A 164 26.73 -22.14 75.01
C LEU A 164 28.18 -22.16 74.53
N ASN A 165 29.10 -21.70 75.39
CA ASN A 165 30.53 -21.69 75.11
C ASN A 165 31.08 -23.11 75.16
N LYS A 166 31.17 -23.72 73.97
CA LYS A 166 31.63 -25.10 73.77
C LYS A 166 33.00 -25.36 74.37
N ASP A 167 33.92 -24.41 74.24
CA ASP A 167 35.31 -24.60 74.68
C ASP A 167 35.39 -24.68 76.21
N LEU A 168 34.65 -23.81 76.90
CA LEU A 168 34.54 -23.86 78.35
C LEU A 168 33.81 -25.12 78.83
N LEU A 169 32.68 -25.47 78.19
CA LEU A 169 31.93 -26.68 78.55
C LEU A 169 32.76 -27.94 78.35
N GLN A 170 33.49 -28.04 77.23
CA GLN A 170 34.35 -29.18 76.94
C GLN A 170 35.53 -29.24 77.92
N LYS A 171 36.11 -28.09 78.28
CA LYS A 171 37.15 -28.01 79.31
C LYS A 171 36.63 -28.49 80.66
N ALA A 172 35.48 -27.98 81.10
CA ALA A 172 34.86 -28.37 82.36
C ALA A 172 34.46 -29.85 82.38
N PHE A 173 33.98 -30.39 81.25
CA PHE A 173 33.68 -31.80 81.06
C PHE A 173 34.95 -32.66 81.21
N ASN A 174 36.04 -32.27 80.56
CA ASN A 174 37.32 -32.98 80.66
C ASN A 174 37.90 -32.92 82.08
N GLU A 175 37.90 -31.74 82.72
CA GLU A 175 38.35 -31.58 84.11
C GLU A 175 37.52 -32.45 85.07
N PHE A 176 36.20 -32.51 84.86
CA PHE A 176 35.32 -33.35 85.65
C PHE A 176 35.61 -34.84 85.43
N TYR A 177 35.75 -35.27 84.17
CA TYR A 177 36.09 -36.64 83.81
C TYR A 177 37.47 -37.06 84.33
N GLU A 178 38.46 -36.17 84.33
CA GLU A 178 39.79 -36.45 84.87
C GLU A 178 39.77 -36.58 86.41
N SER A 179 38.92 -35.81 87.08
CA SER A 179 38.79 -35.79 88.55
C SER A 179 37.84 -36.84 89.13
N SER A 180 37.03 -37.53 88.31
CA SER A 180 36.16 -38.62 88.78
C SER A 180 36.97 -39.83 89.26
N THR A 181 36.44 -40.55 90.26
CA THR A 181 37.15 -41.68 90.90
C THR A 181 37.28 -42.87 89.96
N TYR A 182 38.22 -43.78 90.23
CA TYR A 182 38.47 -44.96 89.38
C TYR A 182 37.23 -45.86 89.23
N GLU A 183 36.35 -45.92 90.23
CA GLU A 183 35.08 -46.65 90.17
C GLU A 183 34.03 -45.98 89.27
N ASP A 184 33.97 -44.65 89.24
CA ASP A 184 33.08 -43.89 88.36
C ASP A 184 33.52 -44.01 86.89
N LYS A 185 34.83 -43.95 86.63
CA LYS A 185 35.41 -44.10 85.28
C LYS A 185 35.10 -45.46 84.65
N HIS A 186 34.97 -46.52 85.46
CA HIS A 186 34.62 -47.86 84.98
C HIS A 186 33.12 -48.06 84.73
N ARG A 187 32.23 -47.30 85.37
CA ARG A 187 30.79 -47.27 85.03
C ARG A 187 30.53 -46.49 83.73
N GLU A 188 31.36 -45.51 83.42
CA GLU A 188 31.22 -44.65 82.24
C GLU A 188 31.86 -45.22 80.96
N GLN A 189 32.64 -46.32 81.06
CA GLN A 189 33.24 -47.01 79.90
C GLN A 189 32.64 -48.40 79.65
N ALA A 190 31.48 -48.47 78.99
CA ALA A 190 31.02 -49.73 78.40
C ALA A 190 29.96 -49.63 77.28
N VAL A 191 29.80 -48.51 76.55
CA VAL A 191 28.97 -48.52 75.33
C VAL A 191 29.48 -47.47 74.32
N SER A 192 30.14 -47.93 73.26
CA SER A 192 30.61 -47.13 72.10
C SER A 192 31.72 -46.09 72.40
N SER A 193 32.39 -45.58 71.36
CA SER A 193 33.53 -44.66 71.42
C SER A 193 33.22 -43.25 71.97
N GLU A 194 32.15 -43.10 72.74
CA GLU A 194 31.70 -41.83 73.32
C GLU A 194 31.80 -41.88 74.85
N ILE A 195 32.55 -40.94 75.42
CA ILE A 195 32.57 -40.71 76.86
C ILE A 195 31.22 -40.09 77.24
N ILE A 196 30.46 -40.80 78.07
CA ILE A 196 29.20 -40.33 78.65
C ILE A 196 29.45 -40.06 80.13
N VAL A 197 29.29 -38.82 80.56
CA VAL A 197 29.34 -38.46 81.99
C VAL A 197 27.92 -38.45 82.52
N ASN A 198 27.66 -39.29 83.52
CA ASN A 198 26.39 -39.33 84.23
C ASN A 198 26.61 -38.89 85.67
N SER A 199 26.73 -37.58 85.88
CA SER A 199 26.97 -37.05 87.22
C SER A 199 26.21 -35.77 87.49
N ASP A 200 25.32 -35.85 88.48
CA ASP A 200 24.64 -34.74 89.11
C ASP A 200 25.61 -33.61 89.49
N ALA A 201 26.84 -33.96 89.90
CA ALA A 201 27.84 -32.98 90.32
C ALA A 201 28.33 -32.10 89.16
N PHE A 202 28.53 -32.67 87.96
CA PHE A 202 28.90 -31.90 86.77
C PHE A 202 27.78 -30.94 86.38
N GLN A 203 26.55 -31.46 86.31
CA GLN A 203 25.36 -30.68 85.97
C GLN A 203 25.13 -29.55 86.97
N MET A 204 25.25 -29.82 88.28
CA MET A 204 25.11 -28.80 89.33
C MET A 204 26.22 -27.75 89.27
N LYS A 205 27.47 -28.13 88.96
CA LYS A 205 28.57 -27.17 88.77
C LYS A 205 28.26 -26.22 87.61
N ILE A 206 27.97 -26.74 86.42
CA ILE A 206 27.65 -25.91 85.25
C ILE A 206 26.40 -25.06 85.48
N ARG A 207 25.37 -25.62 86.11
CA ARG A 207 24.16 -24.89 86.51
C ARG A 207 24.48 -23.71 87.41
N ASN A 208 25.27 -23.92 88.46
CA ASN A 208 25.68 -22.88 89.39
C ASN A 208 26.55 -21.83 88.69
N ASP A 209 27.48 -22.27 87.85
CA ASP A 209 28.37 -21.38 87.10
C ASP A 209 27.56 -20.48 86.15
N ILE A 210 26.64 -21.03 85.35
CA ILE A 210 25.75 -20.23 84.47
C ILE A 210 24.90 -19.25 85.29
N GLN A 211 24.40 -19.68 86.46
CA GLN A 211 23.57 -18.82 87.32
C GLN A 211 24.35 -17.66 87.94
N GLN A 212 25.62 -17.88 88.31
CA GLN A 212 26.45 -16.91 89.01
C GLN A 212 27.33 -16.05 88.08
N GLN A 213 27.49 -16.45 86.81
CA GLN A 213 28.32 -15.74 85.86
C GLN A 213 27.83 -14.32 85.59
N LYS A 214 28.76 -13.38 85.68
CA LYS A 214 28.60 -11.99 85.25
C LYS A 214 29.72 -11.64 84.28
N PRO A 215 29.45 -10.85 83.24
CA PRO A 215 30.46 -10.47 82.26
C PRO A 215 31.48 -9.51 82.89
N ILE A 216 32.70 -9.51 82.35
CA ILE A 216 33.70 -8.50 82.69
C ILE A 216 33.50 -7.30 81.75
N ILE A 217 33.15 -6.15 82.31
CA ILE A 217 33.02 -4.91 81.57
C ILE A 217 34.37 -4.19 81.64
N ARG A 218 35.16 -4.27 80.56
CA ARG A 218 36.52 -3.69 80.51
C ARG A 218 36.53 -2.20 80.12
N ASP A 219 35.53 -1.75 79.37
CA ASP A 219 35.33 -0.35 78.96
C ASP A 219 33.82 -0.10 78.72
N VAL A 220 33.38 1.15 78.66
CA VAL A 220 31.99 1.59 78.41
C VAL A 220 31.43 1.02 77.10
N SER A 221 32.26 0.46 76.22
CA SER A 221 31.91 -0.07 74.90
C SER A 221 32.17 -1.58 74.68
N ILE A 222 32.85 -2.30 75.60
CA ILE A 222 33.29 -3.69 75.37
C ILE A 222 32.79 -4.64 76.47
N LEU A 223 32.03 -5.65 76.06
CA LEU A 223 31.56 -6.76 76.90
C LEU A 223 32.45 -7.99 76.64
N ASP A 224 33.23 -8.42 77.64
CA ASP A 224 34.01 -9.65 77.54
C ASP A 224 33.22 -10.82 78.14
N GLU A 225 32.68 -11.66 77.26
CA GLU A 225 31.95 -12.89 77.60
C GLU A 225 32.79 -14.16 77.31
N SER A 226 34.09 -14.02 77.01
CA SER A 226 34.94 -15.16 76.62
C SER A 226 35.06 -16.25 77.69
N GLN A 227 34.86 -15.88 78.96
CA GLN A 227 34.90 -16.77 80.13
C GLN A 227 33.50 -17.19 80.61
N MET A 228 32.45 -16.92 79.84
CA MET A 228 31.07 -17.28 80.20
C MET A 228 30.62 -18.53 79.47
N TYR A 229 29.93 -19.42 80.18
CA TYR A 229 29.28 -20.60 79.60
C TYR A 229 28.08 -20.20 78.75
N PHE A 230 27.37 -19.14 79.11
CA PHE A 230 26.26 -18.61 78.32
C PHE A 230 26.53 -17.15 77.89
N PRO A 231 27.26 -16.93 76.79
CA PRO A 231 27.52 -15.60 76.25
C PRO A 231 26.26 -15.03 75.57
N ILE A 232 25.50 -14.21 76.29
CA ILE A 232 24.20 -13.68 75.84
C ILE A 232 24.32 -12.86 74.56
N SER A 233 25.48 -12.24 74.30
CA SER A 233 25.71 -11.48 73.06
C SER A 233 25.51 -12.33 71.80
N ILE A 234 25.78 -13.64 71.85
CA ILE A 234 25.53 -14.58 70.74
C ILE A 234 24.03 -14.68 70.46
N ALA A 235 23.21 -14.83 71.51
CA ALA A 235 21.76 -14.90 71.38
C ALA A 235 21.18 -13.58 70.84
N PHE A 236 21.63 -12.42 71.32
CA PHE A 236 21.21 -11.12 70.78
C PHE A 236 21.61 -10.94 69.32
N ARG A 237 22.84 -11.33 68.93
CA ARG A 237 23.25 -11.26 67.52
C ARG A 237 22.35 -12.10 66.63
N GLU A 238 21.92 -13.27 67.11
CA GLU A 238 20.97 -14.12 66.39
C GLU A 238 19.54 -13.50 66.35
N VAL A 239 19.06 -12.87 67.44
CA VAL A 239 17.79 -12.11 67.44
C VAL A 239 17.83 -11.03 66.35
N ILE A 240 18.86 -10.19 66.37
CA ILE A 240 19.08 -9.10 65.41
C ILE A 240 19.14 -9.66 64.00
N THR A 241 19.92 -10.71 63.76
CA THR A 241 20.06 -11.34 62.44
C THR A 241 18.71 -11.84 61.92
N ARG A 242 17.91 -12.50 62.77
CA ARG A 242 16.57 -12.99 62.40
C ARG A 242 15.59 -11.88 62.06
N ILE A 243 15.64 -10.78 62.82
CA ILE A 243 14.85 -9.58 62.56
C ILE A 243 15.28 -8.97 61.24
N THR A 244 16.55 -8.61 61.08
CA THR A 244 17.09 -7.99 59.85
C THR A 244 16.80 -8.84 58.61
N LYS A 245 16.93 -10.17 58.71
CA LYS A 245 16.56 -11.11 57.63
C LYS A 245 15.06 -11.16 57.35
N ALA A 246 14.20 -11.01 58.37
CA ALA A 246 12.75 -10.92 58.15
C ALA A 246 12.36 -9.61 57.45
N MET A 247 13.05 -8.52 57.78
CA MET A 247 12.81 -7.18 57.24
C MET A 247 13.25 -7.03 55.78
N ARG A 248 14.30 -7.74 55.34
CA ARG A 248 14.76 -7.70 53.94
C ARG A 248 13.93 -8.66 53.08
N SER A 249 13.30 -8.14 52.01
CA SER A 249 12.61 -9.02 51.04
C SER A 249 13.61 -9.83 50.22
N VAL A 250 13.27 -11.08 49.89
CA VAL A 250 14.10 -11.99 49.08
C VAL A 250 14.28 -11.48 47.65
N GLU A 251 13.31 -10.70 47.14
CA GLU A 251 13.22 -10.45 45.70
C GLU A 251 13.99 -9.24 45.17
N ASN A 252 14.41 -8.25 45.97
CA ASN A 252 15.10 -7.08 45.41
C ASN A 252 15.96 -6.28 46.41
N GLY A 253 16.27 -6.83 47.59
CA GLY A 253 16.93 -6.05 48.66
C GLY A 253 16.09 -4.89 49.21
N LYS A 254 14.86 -4.69 48.70
CA LYS A 254 13.92 -3.69 49.19
C LYS A 254 13.40 -4.09 50.56
N ILE A 255 13.38 -3.09 51.41
CA ILE A 255 12.83 -3.07 52.76
C ILE A 255 11.33 -3.43 52.71
N ARG A 256 10.90 -4.48 53.44
CA ARG A 256 9.48 -4.84 53.55
C ARG A 256 8.77 -3.78 54.39
N GLN A 257 7.67 -3.23 53.88
CA GLN A 257 6.81 -2.34 54.67
C GLN A 257 6.38 -3.06 55.96
N ILE A 258 6.37 -2.34 57.08
CA ILE A 258 5.99 -2.94 58.36
C ILE A 258 4.49 -3.22 58.37
N GLN A 259 4.19 -4.47 58.05
CA GLN A 259 2.88 -5.05 58.15
C GLN A 259 2.82 -5.98 59.35
N ILE A 260 1.61 -6.28 59.79
CA ILE A 260 1.41 -7.17 60.94
C ILE A 260 1.97 -8.57 60.71
N GLN A 261 1.88 -9.07 59.50
CA GLN A 261 2.44 -10.37 59.15
C GLN A 261 3.95 -10.40 59.44
N LEU A 262 4.65 -9.29 59.20
CA LEU A 262 6.08 -9.16 59.49
C LEU A 262 6.35 -9.14 60.99
N ILE A 263 5.57 -8.38 61.77
CA ILE A 263 5.67 -8.37 63.24
C ILE A 263 5.43 -9.76 63.81
N GLN A 264 4.37 -10.45 63.38
CA GLN A 264 4.04 -11.80 63.81
C GLN A 264 5.14 -12.80 63.43
N GLN A 265 5.71 -12.69 62.22
CA GLN A 265 6.84 -13.50 61.79
C GLN A 265 8.07 -13.28 62.66
N ILE A 266 8.35 -12.02 63.03
CA ILE A 266 9.48 -11.68 63.91
C ILE A 266 9.27 -12.24 65.32
N VAL A 267 8.08 -12.07 65.89
CA VAL A 267 7.72 -12.65 67.20
C VAL A 267 7.95 -14.16 67.17
N GLY A 268 7.37 -14.87 66.20
CA GLY A 268 7.55 -16.32 66.09
C GLY A 268 9.00 -16.77 65.86
N ARG A 269 9.81 -15.95 65.16
CA ARG A 269 11.25 -16.24 64.99
C ARG A 269 12.05 -16.05 66.28
N ILE A 270 11.66 -15.11 67.12
CA ILE A 270 12.26 -14.87 68.44
C ILE A 270 11.82 -15.96 69.40
N ASP A 271 10.53 -16.33 69.42
CA ASP A 271 10.04 -17.44 70.24
C ASP A 271 10.73 -18.75 69.89
N SER A 272 10.89 -19.02 68.59
CA SER A 272 11.67 -20.18 68.12
C SER A 272 13.14 -20.12 68.56
N LEU A 273 13.75 -18.94 68.65
CA LEU A 273 15.10 -18.79 69.19
C LEU A 273 15.12 -19.08 70.69
N ILE A 274 14.18 -18.49 71.44
CA ILE A 274 14.02 -18.70 72.88
C ILE A 274 13.85 -20.19 73.17
N MET A 275 13.05 -20.91 72.37
CA MET A 275 12.90 -22.36 72.48
C MET A 275 14.22 -23.09 72.27
N LYS A 276 14.97 -22.79 71.20
CA LYS A 276 16.28 -23.42 70.95
C LYS A 276 17.29 -23.17 72.07
N VAL A 277 17.36 -21.94 72.58
CA VAL A 277 18.25 -21.63 73.71
C VAL A 277 17.80 -22.37 74.97
N ASN A 278 16.49 -22.47 75.22
CA ASN A 278 15.97 -23.25 76.34
C ASN A 278 16.25 -24.75 76.18
N GLU A 279 16.19 -25.31 74.97
CA GLU A 279 16.55 -26.70 74.69
C GLU A 279 18.01 -26.99 75.01
N GLU A 280 18.93 -26.05 74.76
CA GLU A 280 20.34 -26.18 75.13
C GLU A 280 20.60 -25.99 76.63
N LEU A 281 19.78 -25.18 77.32
CA LEU A 281 19.85 -24.96 78.76
C LEU A 281 19.13 -26.04 79.59
N TYR A 282 18.12 -26.69 79.01
CA TYR A 282 17.26 -27.68 79.66
C TYR A 282 18.05 -28.82 80.31
N PRO A 283 19.09 -29.38 79.67
CA PRO A 283 19.94 -30.38 80.29
C PRO A 283 20.48 -29.91 81.63
N PHE A 284 20.82 -28.63 81.82
CA PHE A 284 21.34 -28.12 83.09
C PHE A 284 20.25 -27.72 84.09
N CYS A 285 19.00 -28.14 83.86
CA CYS A 285 17.80 -27.71 84.58
C CYS A 285 17.62 -26.19 84.55
N LEU A 286 17.99 -25.56 83.44
CA LEU A 286 17.89 -24.12 83.23
C LEU A 286 16.94 -23.80 82.08
N SER A 287 16.35 -22.61 82.10
CA SER A 287 15.74 -21.98 80.94
C SER A 287 15.95 -20.48 81.04
N LEU A 288 15.83 -19.73 79.96
CA LEU A 288 15.83 -18.27 80.00
C LEU A 288 14.78 -17.75 80.97
N SER A 289 15.19 -16.78 81.79
CA SER A 289 14.30 -16.09 82.71
C SER A 289 13.25 -15.27 81.95
N ARG A 290 12.17 -14.90 82.65
CA ARG A 290 11.14 -14.01 82.08
C ARG A 290 11.73 -12.64 81.70
N PRO A 291 12.56 -11.98 82.53
CA PRO A 291 13.22 -10.74 82.15
C PRO A 291 14.09 -10.86 80.89
N LEU A 292 14.88 -11.92 80.73
CA LEU A 292 15.74 -12.04 79.55
C LEU A 292 14.94 -12.25 78.25
N LYS A 293 13.85 -13.04 78.32
CA LYS A 293 12.88 -13.14 77.20
C LYS A 293 12.29 -11.78 76.84
N ALA A 294 11.89 -11.00 77.87
CA ALA A 294 11.39 -9.63 77.70
C ALA A 294 12.38 -8.74 76.96
N THR A 295 13.66 -8.85 77.28
CA THR A 295 14.74 -8.09 76.66
C THR A 295 14.91 -8.46 75.19
N PHE A 296 14.78 -9.74 74.80
CA PHE A 296 14.83 -10.16 73.38
C PHE A 296 13.69 -9.54 72.57
N HIS A 297 12.46 -9.56 73.09
CA HIS A 297 11.32 -8.93 72.42
C HIS A 297 11.43 -7.40 72.39
N SER A 298 11.96 -6.78 73.45
CA SER A 298 12.20 -5.34 73.51
C SER A 298 13.23 -4.89 72.47
N CYS A 299 14.28 -5.70 72.24
CA CYS A 299 15.23 -5.49 71.14
C CYS A 299 14.54 -5.47 69.78
N ALA A 300 13.58 -6.36 69.55
CA ALA A 300 12.79 -6.39 68.32
C ALA A 300 11.93 -5.15 68.13
N VAL A 301 11.24 -4.70 69.18
CA VAL A 301 10.43 -3.47 69.15
C VAL A 301 11.30 -2.26 68.79
N ILE A 302 12.48 -2.17 69.38
CA ILE A 302 13.45 -1.09 69.17
C ILE A 302 13.95 -1.09 67.71
N LEU A 303 14.37 -2.24 67.17
CA LEU A 303 14.81 -2.35 65.78
C LEU A 303 13.69 -2.04 64.78
N LEU A 304 12.49 -2.57 65.02
CA LEU A 304 11.31 -2.29 64.19
C LEU A 304 10.93 -0.81 64.21
N THR A 305 11.08 -0.15 65.36
CA THR A 305 10.85 1.29 65.52
C THR A 305 11.80 2.10 64.65
N LYS A 306 13.11 1.83 64.71
CA LYS A 306 14.10 2.53 63.89
C LYS A 306 13.80 2.37 62.40
N TYR A 307 13.49 1.15 62.00
CA TYR A 307 13.18 0.84 60.61
C TYR A 307 11.92 1.56 60.12
N TYR A 308 10.86 1.56 60.93
CA TYR A 308 9.63 2.26 60.60
C TYR A 308 9.85 3.76 60.49
N TYR A 309 10.67 4.33 61.38
CA TYR A 309 11.07 5.73 61.33
C TYR A 309 11.88 6.07 60.07
N ASP A 310 12.84 5.21 59.69
CA ASP A 310 13.61 5.39 58.44
C ASP A 310 12.70 5.33 57.21
N GLU A 311 11.77 4.38 57.17
CA GLU A 311 10.76 4.29 56.11
C GLU A 311 9.93 5.58 55.99
N GLN A 312 9.52 6.18 57.12
CA GLN A 312 8.81 7.45 57.13
C GLN A 312 9.67 8.62 56.67
N LYS A 313 10.95 8.65 57.06
CA LYS A 313 11.92 9.67 56.67
C LYS A 313 12.21 9.61 55.16
N ASP A 314 12.45 8.42 54.64
CA ASP A 314 12.67 8.20 53.20
C ASP A 314 11.43 8.58 52.40
N TYR A 315 10.24 8.23 52.88
CA TYR A 315 8.98 8.60 52.24
C TYR A 315 8.77 10.12 52.22
N PHE A 316 9.08 10.81 53.32
CA PHE A 316 9.04 12.26 53.39
C PHE A 316 10.03 12.88 52.40
N ALA A 317 11.27 12.39 52.33
CA ALA A 317 12.28 12.85 51.38
C ALA A 317 11.85 12.62 49.92
N GLU A 318 11.26 11.46 49.59
CA GLU A 318 10.73 11.17 48.26
C GLU A 318 9.58 12.12 47.89
N THR A 319 8.65 12.33 48.81
CA THR A 319 7.50 13.23 48.60
C THR A 319 7.97 14.68 48.43
N LEU A 320 8.95 15.12 49.22
CA LEU A 320 9.57 16.44 49.09
C LEU A 320 10.34 16.56 47.77
N SER A 321 11.08 15.53 47.36
CA SER A 321 11.81 15.51 46.10
C SER A 321 10.85 15.62 44.90
N LYS A 322 9.67 14.99 44.94
CA LYS A 322 8.64 15.19 43.90
C LYS A 322 8.23 16.66 43.78
N LEU A 323 8.06 17.37 44.89
CA LEU A 323 7.80 18.81 44.86
C LEU A 323 9.01 19.60 44.32
N GLU A 324 10.23 19.26 44.73
CA GLU A 324 11.47 19.87 44.22
C GLU A 324 11.65 19.66 42.71
N THR A 325 11.28 18.49 42.15
CA THR A 325 11.30 18.26 40.69
C THR A 325 10.25 19.07 39.93
N GLN A 326 9.18 19.52 40.62
CA GLN A 326 8.18 20.41 40.04
C GLN A 326 8.62 21.88 40.09
N LYS A 327 9.75 22.20 40.75
CA LYS A 327 10.24 23.57 40.94
C LYS A 327 10.31 24.34 39.63
N ASP A 328 10.97 23.79 38.62
CA ASP A 328 11.18 24.50 37.35
C ASP A 328 9.85 24.74 36.61
N ASN A 329 8.93 23.78 36.66
CA ASN A 329 7.59 23.93 36.07
C ASN A 329 6.76 24.99 36.80
N LEU A 330 6.80 25.00 38.13
CA LEU A 330 6.12 26.01 38.96
C LEU A 330 6.76 27.38 38.81
N LYS A 331 8.09 27.43 38.65
CA LYS A 331 8.87 28.64 38.39
C LYS A 331 8.49 29.24 37.04
N GLN A 332 8.47 28.42 36.00
CA GLN A 332 8.04 28.84 34.67
C GLN A 332 6.60 29.33 34.70
N TYR A 333 5.70 28.62 35.37
CA TYR A 333 4.31 29.05 35.56
C TYR A 333 4.22 30.43 36.25
N PHE A 334 4.97 30.64 37.34
CA PHE A 334 5.00 31.93 38.04
C PHE A 334 5.53 33.05 37.14
N ILE A 335 6.60 32.77 36.38
CA ILE A 335 7.12 33.69 35.36
C ILE A 335 6.02 34.03 34.36
N ASP A 336 5.37 33.04 33.76
CA ASP A 336 4.31 33.22 32.75
C ASP A 336 3.10 34.00 33.29
N MET A 337 2.84 33.95 34.60
CA MET A 337 1.72 34.64 35.23
C MET A 337 2.02 36.10 35.60
N VAL A 338 3.26 36.38 36.05
CA VAL A 338 3.74 37.70 36.51
C VAL A 338 4.28 38.52 35.36
N ILE A 339 5.06 37.88 34.51
CA ILE A 339 5.55 38.38 33.23
C ILE A 339 4.91 37.47 32.19
N PRO A 340 3.61 37.65 31.84
CA PRO A 340 3.08 37.01 30.65
C PRO A 340 4.03 37.38 29.54
N ASP A 341 4.82 36.40 29.10
CA ASP A 341 5.80 36.59 28.06
C ASP A 341 5.00 36.70 26.77
N THR A 342 4.45 37.89 26.60
CA THR A 342 3.74 38.34 25.42
C THR A 342 4.64 38.27 24.19
N LYS A 343 5.90 37.84 24.30
CA LYS A 343 6.71 37.44 23.15
C LYS A 343 6.64 35.94 22.89
N VAL A 344 6.78 35.06 23.89
CA VAL A 344 6.77 33.60 23.67
C VAL A 344 5.41 33.08 23.22
N ASP A 345 4.33 33.40 23.92
CA ASP A 345 2.96 32.99 23.51
C ASP A 345 2.60 33.60 22.15
N THR A 346 3.02 34.85 21.91
CA THR A 346 2.81 35.55 20.64
C THR A 346 3.54 34.89 19.47
N GLU A 347 4.78 34.43 19.67
CA GLU A 347 5.52 33.69 18.63
C GLU A 347 4.95 32.29 18.40
N VAL A 348 4.45 31.62 19.44
CA VAL A 348 3.76 30.33 19.31
C VAL A 348 2.44 30.50 18.54
N ASP A 349 1.62 31.49 18.90
CA ASP A 349 0.35 31.79 18.22
C ASP A 349 0.56 32.24 16.78
N LYS A 350 1.61 33.04 16.49
CA LYS A 350 2.01 33.36 15.11
C LYS A 350 2.34 32.09 14.32
N LYS A 351 3.14 31.18 14.89
CA LYS A 351 3.49 29.91 14.24
C LYS A 351 2.24 29.04 14.00
N TYR A 352 1.31 28.99 14.96
CA TYR A 352 0.05 28.28 14.80
C TYR A 352 -0.84 28.91 13.73
N ALA A 353 -0.93 30.24 13.67
CA ALA A 353 -1.66 30.94 12.62
C ALA A 353 -1.09 30.64 11.23
N ILE A 354 0.24 30.74 11.06
CA ILE A 354 0.92 30.41 9.79
C ILE A 354 0.66 28.95 9.41
N ARG A 355 0.75 28.03 10.37
CA ARG A 355 0.49 26.61 10.13
C ARG A 355 -0.97 26.33 9.77
N LEU A 356 -1.94 26.92 10.48
CA LEU A 356 -3.35 26.82 10.13
C LEU A 356 -3.61 27.36 8.72
N CYS A 357 -3.02 28.52 8.38
CA CYS A 357 -3.15 29.10 7.05
C CYS A 357 -2.63 28.15 5.97
N LYS A 358 -1.49 27.49 6.22
CA LYS A 358 -0.95 26.45 5.34
C LYS A 358 -1.91 25.26 5.20
N ASP A 359 -2.43 24.74 6.30
CA ASP A 359 -3.37 23.60 6.29
C ASP A 359 -4.67 23.94 5.54
N ILE A 360 -5.20 25.16 5.73
CA ILE A 360 -6.35 25.68 4.98
C ILE A 360 -5.99 25.78 3.49
N LYS A 361 -4.80 26.31 3.15
CA LYS A 361 -4.34 26.41 1.76
C LYS A 361 -4.30 25.08 1.05
N GLU A 362 -3.59 24.11 1.62
CA GLU A 362 -3.47 22.78 1.04
C GLU A 362 -4.83 22.16 0.79
N SER A 363 -5.77 22.40 1.70
CA SER A 363 -7.12 21.89 1.56
C SER A 363 -7.96 22.60 0.50
N PHE A 364 -7.86 23.93 0.38
CA PHE A 364 -8.51 24.68 -0.71
C PHE A 364 -7.96 24.27 -2.07
N VAL A 365 -6.64 24.09 -2.19
CA VAL A 365 -5.99 23.56 -3.39
C VAL A 365 -6.55 22.18 -3.72
N GLN A 366 -6.67 21.29 -2.73
CA GLN A 366 -7.22 19.97 -2.91
C GLN A 366 -8.68 20.02 -3.40
N PHE A 367 -9.51 20.90 -2.83
CA PHE A 367 -10.89 21.07 -3.29
C PHE A 367 -10.99 21.60 -4.73
N ILE A 368 -10.13 22.54 -5.12
CA ILE A 368 -10.05 23.02 -6.50
C ILE A 368 -9.69 21.88 -7.45
N ILE A 369 -8.72 21.03 -7.07
CA ILE A 369 -8.29 19.88 -7.87
C ILE A 369 -9.42 18.85 -7.99
N ASP A 370 -10.09 18.51 -6.89
CA ASP A 370 -11.14 17.49 -6.88
C ASP A 370 -12.37 17.94 -7.69
N ASP A 371 -12.82 19.18 -7.48
CA ASP A 371 -13.90 19.77 -8.29
C ASP A 371 -13.47 19.91 -9.75
N GLY A 372 -12.20 20.24 -10.01
CA GLY A 372 -11.64 20.33 -11.34
C GLY A 372 -11.66 19.00 -12.08
N GLN A 373 -11.26 17.91 -11.41
CA GLN A 373 -11.34 16.56 -11.97
C GLN A 373 -12.80 16.16 -12.23
N ASN A 374 -13.74 16.55 -11.35
CA ASN A 374 -15.17 16.33 -11.57
C ASN A 374 -15.70 17.10 -12.80
N ILE A 375 -15.26 18.35 -13.00
CA ILE A 375 -15.57 19.14 -14.20
C ILE A 375 -15.05 18.43 -15.45
N ILE A 376 -13.77 18.02 -15.45
CA ILE A 376 -13.14 17.29 -16.55
C ILE A 376 -13.96 16.04 -16.88
N ASN A 377 -14.20 15.17 -15.90
CA ASN A 377 -14.92 13.91 -16.11
C ASN A 377 -16.34 14.17 -16.64
N LYS A 378 -17.07 15.13 -16.07
CA LYS A 378 -18.42 15.49 -16.53
C LYS A 378 -18.42 15.99 -17.97
N ARG A 379 -17.45 16.84 -18.34
CA ARG A 379 -17.37 17.42 -19.70
C ARG A 379 -16.97 16.38 -20.73
N LEU A 380 -15.99 15.52 -20.41
CA LEU A 380 -15.58 14.44 -21.30
C LEU A 380 -16.68 13.39 -21.48
N ASN A 381 -17.38 13.00 -20.41
CA ASN A 381 -18.51 12.06 -20.50
C ASN A 381 -19.68 12.61 -21.33
N ASN A 382 -19.87 13.93 -21.35
CA ASN A 382 -20.89 14.59 -22.15
C ASN A 382 -20.43 14.86 -23.60
N CYS A 383 -19.15 14.63 -23.94
CA CYS A 383 -18.63 14.89 -25.26
C CYS A 383 -18.85 13.71 -26.21
N THR A 384 -19.96 13.74 -26.95
CA THR A 384 -20.31 12.69 -27.91
C THR A 384 -19.48 12.69 -29.19
N HIS A 385 -18.60 13.67 -29.39
CA HIS A 385 -17.85 13.87 -30.63
C HIS A 385 -16.39 13.38 -30.56
N LEU A 386 -15.89 13.05 -29.36
CA LEU A 386 -14.54 12.49 -29.13
C LEU A 386 -14.57 10.96 -29.14
N ASN A 387 -15.13 10.36 -30.19
CA ASN A 387 -15.08 8.92 -30.39
C ASN A 387 -14.72 8.57 -31.83
N ARG A 388 -14.21 7.35 -32.02
CA ARG A 388 -13.76 6.83 -33.32
C ARG A 388 -14.80 7.03 -34.41
N LYS A 389 -16.04 6.58 -34.14
CA LYS A 389 -17.12 6.57 -35.13
C LYS A 389 -17.43 7.99 -35.61
N TRP A 390 -17.60 8.94 -34.68
CA TRP A 390 -17.93 10.31 -35.03
C TRP A 390 -16.82 10.98 -35.87
N ILE A 391 -15.56 10.82 -35.46
CA ILE A 391 -14.40 11.38 -36.16
C ILE A 391 -14.27 10.77 -37.56
N GLN A 392 -14.45 9.46 -37.66
CA GLN A 392 -14.44 8.77 -38.94
C GLN A 392 -15.59 9.19 -39.84
N ASP A 393 -16.82 9.28 -39.33
CA ASP A 393 -17.99 9.74 -40.07
C ASP A 393 -17.79 11.19 -40.56
N ARG A 394 -17.09 12.04 -39.79
CA ARG A 394 -16.77 13.42 -40.18
C ARG A 394 -15.68 13.49 -41.27
N CYS A 395 -14.61 12.70 -41.16
CA CYS A 395 -13.63 12.53 -42.24
C CYS A 395 -14.30 11.97 -43.50
N ASP A 396 -15.17 10.98 -43.34
CA ASP A 396 -15.93 10.37 -44.42
C ASP A 396 -16.91 11.34 -45.08
N ALA A 397 -17.56 12.21 -44.32
CA ALA A 397 -18.40 13.28 -44.86
C ALA A 397 -17.57 14.32 -45.64
N ARG A 398 -16.35 14.63 -45.19
CA ARG A 398 -15.43 15.53 -45.90
C ARG A 398 -15.07 15.01 -47.29
N LEU A 399 -15.04 13.69 -47.48
CA LEU A 399 -14.84 13.05 -48.80
C LEU A 399 -15.94 13.42 -49.83
N LEU A 400 -17.14 13.70 -49.33
CA LEU A 400 -18.28 14.05 -50.17
C LEU A 400 -18.30 15.54 -50.51
N THR A 401 -17.77 16.41 -49.64
CA THR A 401 -17.91 17.87 -49.75
C THR A 401 -16.66 18.60 -50.25
N ASP A 402 -15.46 18.09 -49.98
CA ASP A 402 -14.20 18.80 -50.27
C ASP A 402 -13.79 18.67 -51.76
N GLN A 403 -12.87 19.49 -52.24
CA GLN A 403 -12.27 19.40 -53.58
C GLN A 403 -10.75 19.15 -53.54
N GLU A 404 -10.13 19.08 -52.36
CA GLU A 404 -8.69 18.84 -52.22
C GLU A 404 -8.27 17.39 -52.50
N THR A 405 -7.86 17.11 -53.73
CA THR A 405 -7.36 15.80 -54.20
C THR A 405 -6.24 15.22 -53.31
N GLN A 406 -5.33 16.05 -52.80
CA GLN A 406 -4.20 15.59 -51.98
C GLN A 406 -4.66 15.07 -50.61
N TRP A 407 -5.61 15.76 -49.96
CA TRP A 407 -6.16 15.31 -48.68
C TRP A 407 -6.82 13.95 -48.80
N TYR A 408 -7.50 13.68 -49.93
CA TYR A 408 -8.09 12.37 -50.22
C TYR A 408 -7.05 11.26 -50.34
N LEU A 409 -5.96 11.50 -51.05
CA LEU A 409 -4.87 10.53 -51.16
C LEU A 409 -4.24 10.25 -49.80
N ASP A 410 -4.02 11.30 -48.99
CA ASP A 410 -3.45 11.17 -47.65
C ASP A 410 -4.39 10.41 -46.71
N TYR A 411 -5.70 10.68 -46.76
CA TYR A 411 -6.69 9.96 -45.95
C TYR A 411 -6.78 8.48 -46.33
N ILE A 412 -6.72 8.14 -47.62
CA ILE A 412 -6.73 6.74 -48.06
C ILE A 412 -5.44 6.01 -47.69
N LYS A 413 -4.28 6.67 -47.79
CA LYS A 413 -2.98 6.06 -47.48
C LYS A 413 -2.69 5.98 -45.98
N ASN A 414 -3.04 7.02 -45.22
CA ASN A 414 -2.79 7.13 -43.79
C ASN A 414 -3.97 7.82 -43.06
N PRO A 415 -5.11 7.13 -42.94
CA PRO A 415 -6.31 7.68 -42.30
C PRO A 415 -6.08 8.04 -40.82
N ARG A 416 -5.14 7.38 -40.12
CA ARG A 416 -4.82 7.68 -38.71
C ARG A 416 -4.32 9.11 -38.54
N LYS A 417 -3.48 9.61 -39.45
CA LYS A 417 -3.02 11.00 -39.43
C LYS A 417 -4.16 12.01 -39.56
N SER A 418 -5.14 11.72 -40.42
CA SER A 418 -6.33 12.56 -40.59
C SER A 418 -7.21 12.54 -39.34
N PHE A 419 -7.37 11.38 -38.68
CA PHE A 419 -8.10 11.27 -37.42
C PHE A 419 -7.43 12.03 -36.30
N GLU A 420 -6.11 11.90 -36.16
CA GLU A 420 -5.31 12.63 -35.18
C GLU A 420 -5.48 14.15 -35.33
N GLN A 421 -5.40 14.65 -36.57
CA GLN A 421 -5.52 16.07 -36.84
C GLN A 421 -6.93 16.59 -36.48
N LEU A 422 -7.98 15.88 -36.92
CA LEU A 422 -9.35 16.27 -36.61
C LEU A 422 -9.64 16.18 -35.11
N PHE A 423 -9.12 15.16 -34.42
CA PHE A 423 -9.19 15.05 -32.97
C PHE A 423 -8.55 16.26 -32.28
N LYS A 424 -7.31 16.62 -32.66
CA LYS A 424 -6.60 17.78 -32.10
C LYS A 424 -7.38 19.08 -32.27
N ASP A 425 -8.05 19.25 -33.40
CA ASP A 425 -8.83 20.45 -33.66
C ASP A 425 -10.10 20.52 -32.81
N ILE A 426 -10.82 19.40 -32.63
CA ILE A 426 -11.98 19.32 -31.72
C ILE A 426 -11.54 19.46 -30.25
N TRP A 427 -10.40 18.84 -29.91
CA TRP A 427 -9.87 18.84 -28.55
C TRP A 427 -9.57 20.25 -28.06
N LYS A 428 -9.02 21.13 -28.92
CA LYS A 428 -8.77 22.54 -28.56
C LYS A 428 -10.02 23.24 -28.04
N ASP A 429 -11.18 23.00 -28.66
CA ASP A 429 -12.44 23.60 -28.24
C ASP A 429 -12.93 23.02 -26.90
N VAL A 430 -12.81 21.69 -26.73
CA VAL A 430 -13.18 21.00 -25.48
C VAL A 430 -12.29 21.45 -24.32
N GLU A 431 -10.98 21.50 -24.54
CA GLU A 431 -9.99 21.98 -23.58
C GLU A 431 -10.24 23.44 -23.21
N ALA A 432 -10.56 24.30 -24.17
CA ALA A 432 -10.89 25.71 -23.91
C ALA A 432 -12.14 25.87 -23.03
N ILE A 433 -13.18 25.05 -23.24
CA ILE A 433 -14.39 25.04 -22.42
C ILE A 433 -14.07 24.57 -20.99
N ILE A 434 -13.33 23.47 -20.85
CA ILE A 434 -12.93 22.94 -19.55
C ILE A 434 -12.11 23.98 -18.79
N ASN A 435 -11.08 24.55 -19.43
CA ASN A 435 -10.22 25.57 -18.82
C ASN A 435 -11.02 26.78 -18.33
N ARG A 436 -12.05 27.22 -19.08
CA ARG A 436 -12.94 28.30 -18.64
C ARG A 436 -13.70 27.93 -17.36
N GLU A 437 -14.18 26.70 -17.25
CA GLU A 437 -14.88 26.21 -16.05
C GLU A 437 -13.95 26.01 -14.86
N LEU A 438 -12.73 25.55 -15.09
CA LEU A 438 -11.70 25.46 -14.06
C LEU A 438 -11.36 26.86 -13.51
N VAL A 439 -11.23 27.86 -14.40
CA VAL A 439 -11.03 29.27 -13.98
C VAL A 439 -12.21 29.79 -13.17
N ALA A 440 -13.44 29.57 -13.62
CA ALA A 440 -14.63 29.97 -12.87
C ALA A 440 -14.68 29.29 -11.49
N ARG A 441 -14.30 28.01 -11.40
CA ARG A 441 -14.27 27.26 -10.14
C ARG A 441 -13.18 27.77 -9.19
N LYS A 442 -11.99 28.08 -9.71
CA LYS A 442 -10.92 28.70 -8.92
C LYS A 442 -11.33 30.06 -8.37
N LEU A 443 -11.99 30.90 -9.18
CA LEU A 443 -12.52 32.20 -8.73
C LEU A 443 -13.56 32.02 -7.61
N PHE A 444 -14.44 31.03 -7.72
CA PHE A 444 -15.38 30.69 -6.65
C PHE A 444 -14.69 30.35 -5.33
N TYR A 445 -13.61 29.54 -5.35
CA TYR A 445 -12.85 29.26 -4.13
C TYR A 445 -12.04 30.47 -3.62
N ALA A 446 -11.56 31.32 -4.52
CA ALA A 446 -10.91 32.58 -4.16
C ALA A 446 -11.88 33.54 -3.44
N ASP A 447 -13.14 33.60 -3.87
CA ASP A 447 -14.18 34.41 -3.21
C ASP A 447 -14.50 33.89 -1.80
N ILE A 448 -14.57 32.56 -1.62
CA ILE A 448 -14.78 31.95 -0.29
C ILE A 448 -13.58 32.22 0.63
N LEU A 449 -12.36 32.14 0.09
CA LEU A 449 -11.16 32.42 0.87
C LEU A 449 -11.11 33.90 1.28
N LYS A 450 -11.45 34.81 0.37
CA LYS A 450 -11.59 36.23 0.67
C LYS A 450 -12.64 36.48 1.74
N GLU A 451 -13.76 35.77 1.70
CA GLU A 451 -14.78 35.81 2.74
C GLU A 451 -14.22 35.35 4.10
N PHE A 452 -13.49 34.23 4.13
CA PHE A 452 -12.84 33.73 5.35
C PHE A 452 -11.94 34.78 6.01
N PHE A 453 -11.07 35.41 5.23
CA PHE A 453 -10.18 36.47 5.74
C PHE A 453 -10.94 37.73 6.14
N THR A 454 -12.00 38.10 5.42
CA THR A 454 -12.88 39.22 5.80
C THR A 454 -13.56 38.96 7.16
N CYS A 455 -14.00 37.72 7.41
CA CYS A 455 -14.52 37.31 8.70
C CYS A 455 -13.45 37.42 9.81
N MET A 456 -12.21 37.02 9.52
CA MET A 456 -11.10 37.14 10.47
C MET A 456 -10.71 38.58 10.77
N GLU A 457 -10.67 39.45 9.77
CA GLU A 457 -10.42 40.87 9.94
C GLU A 457 -11.50 41.54 10.80
N ARG A 458 -12.78 41.22 10.56
CA ARG A 458 -13.90 41.72 11.38
C ARG A 458 -13.82 41.24 12.82
N LEU A 459 -13.49 39.95 13.00
CA LEU A 459 -13.27 39.40 14.33
C LEU A 459 -12.09 40.10 15.02
N LEU A 460 -10.97 40.30 14.32
CA LEU A 460 -9.79 40.99 14.83
C LEU A 460 -10.14 42.41 15.30
N ASN A 461 -10.80 43.20 14.44
CA ASN A 461 -11.23 44.56 14.78
C ASN A 461 -12.11 44.57 16.03
N LYS A 462 -13.04 43.62 16.14
CA LYS A 462 -13.94 43.54 17.29
C LYS A 462 -13.24 43.10 18.58
N ILE A 463 -12.28 42.18 18.49
CA ILE A 463 -11.47 41.75 19.63
C ILE A 463 -10.53 42.87 20.10
N GLN A 464 -10.06 43.73 19.21
CA GLN A 464 -9.24 44.89 19.57
C GLN A 464 -9.99 45.95 20.38
N GLU A 465 -11.33 46.02 20.25
CA GLU A 465 -12.18 46.89 21.08
C GLU A 465 -12.33 46.38 22.54
N LEU A 466 -12.02 45.10 22.80
CA LEU A 466 -12.11 44.52 24.15
C LEU A 466 -10.85 44.86 24.96
N SER A 467 -11.00 45.70 25.99
CA SER A 467 -9.89 46.17 26.84
C SER A 467 -9.28 45.08 27.73
N SER A 468 -10.00 43.97 27.97
CA SER A 468 -9.60 42.88 28.88
C SER A 468 -9.47 41.49 28.21
N ALA A 469 -10.12 41.21 27.09
CA ALA A 469 -10.37 39.85 26.58
C ALA A 469 -9.55 39.45 25.34
N LYS A 470 -8.22 39.58 25.40
CA LYS A 470 -7.32 39.13 24.31
C LYS A 470 -6.66 37.77 24.57
N LEU A 471 -6.61 37.35 25.84
CA LEU A 471 -5.95 36.13 26.28
C LEU A 471 -6.99 35.07 26.62
N ALA A 472 -6.77 33.83 26.18
CA ALA A 472 -7.65 32.71 26.48
C ALA A 472 -7.90 32.53 27.99
N ASP A 473 -6.91 32.84 28.82
CA ASP A 473 -7.04 32.78 30.29
C ASP A 473 -8.17 33.65 30.85
N LYS A 474 -8.40 34.82 30.22
CA LYS A 474 -9.43 35.79 30.63
C LYS A 474 -10.78 35.54 29.97
N MET A 475 -10.80 34.83 28.85
CA MET A 475 -12.02 34.52 28.09
C MET A 475 -12.79 33.32 28.66
N PHE A 476 -12.14 32.49 29.46
CA PHE A 476 -12.73 31.25 29.96
C PHE A 476 -12.50 31.07 31.47
N THR A 477 -13.56 30.71 32.19
CA THR A 477 -13.52 30.34 33.61
C THR A 477 -13.81 28.85 33.75
N SER A 478 -13.06 28.14 34.59
CA SER A 478 -13.27 26.69 34.81
C SER A 478 -14.25 26.47 35.95
N GLU A 479 -15.24 25.61 35.77
CA GLU A 479 -16.19 25.25 36.83
C GLU A 479 -15.58 24.35 37.93
N ASN A 480 -14.39 23.77 37.70
CA ASN A 480 -13.79 22.75 38.57
C ASN A 480 -12.27 22.99 38.77
N THR A 481 -11.91 23.94 39.63
CA THR A 481 -10.51 24.37 39.84
C THR A 481 -9.67 23.39 40.66
N ASN A 482 -10.29 22.47 41.42
CA ASN A 482 -9.62 21.80 42.55
C ASN A 482 -8.78 20.54 42.22
N SER A 483 -8.71 20.06 40.97
CA SER A 483 -8.10 18.75 40.68
C SER A 483 -6.94 18.71 39.69
N LEU A 484 -6.54 19.85 39.11
CA LEU A 484 -5.61 19.87 37.97
C LEU A 484 -4.43 20.79 38.19
N CYS A 485 -3.33 20.45 37.53
CA CYS A 485 -2.25 21.40 37.42
C CYS A 485 -2.70 22.56 36.51
N ILE A 486 -2.31 23.77 36.87
CA ILE A 486 -2.78 24.99 36.20
C ILE A 486 -2.37 25.02 34.71
N ASN A 487 -1.27 24.35 34.34
CA ASN A 487 -0.85 24.18 32.95
C ASN A 487 -1.87 23.42 32.09
N GLU A 488 -2.51 22.38 32.65
CA GLU A 488 -3.58 21.66 31.96
C GLU A 488 -4.82 22.55 31.80
N GLN A 489 -5.15 23.35 32.82
CA GLN A 489 -6.26 24.30 32.73
C GLN A 489 -6.00 25.37 31.68
N LEU A 490 -4.79 25.95 31.65
CA LEU A 490 -4.43 26.96 30.66
C LEU A 490 -4.47 26.38 29.25
N ASN A 491 -3.93 25.17 29.05
CA ASN A 491 -4.00 24.50 27.75
C ASN A 491 -5.44 24.20 27.31
N ASP A 492 -6.30 23.73 28.22
CA ASP A 492 -7.71 23.51 27.93
C ASP A 492 -8.44 24.82 27.57
N LYS A 493 -8.13 25.93 28.25
CA LYS A 493 -8.64 27.27 27.88
C LYS A 493 -8.15 27.69 26.48
N LYS A 494 -6.88 27.43 26.15
CA LYS A 494 -6.33 27.67 24.80
C LYS A 494 -7.08 26.83 23.74
N CYS A 495 -7.49 25.60 24.05
CA CYS A 495 -8.34 24.77 23.19
C CYS A 495 -9.80 25.27 23.11
N CYS A 496 -10.34 25.85 24.18
CA CYS A 496 -11.69 26.45 24.15
C CYS A 496 -11.76 27.59 23.14
N LEU A 497 -10.72 28.41 23.03
CA LEU A 497 -10.65 29.50 22.05
C LEU A 497 -10.75 28.99 20.61
N THR A 498 -10.06 27.90 20.32
CA THR A 498 -10.09 27.22 19.03
C THR A 498 -11.47 26.64 18.71
N MET A 499 -12.13 26.05 19.71
CA MET A 499 -13.50 25.56 19.57
C MET A 499 -14.48 26.71 19.33
N LEU A 500 -14.27 27.86 19.97
CA LEU A 500 -15.08 29.06 19.78
C LEU A 500 -14.94 29.62 18.35
N LEU A 501 -13.72 29.69 17.81
CA LEU A 501 -13.48 30.02 16.40
C LEU A 501 -14.17 29.03 15.46
N TYR A 502 -14.07 27.73 15.76
CA TYR A 502 -14.76 26.71 14.99
C TYR A 502 -16.28 26.92 14.98
N GLN A 503 -16.91 27.15 16.14
CA GLN A 503 -18.35 27.43 16.24
C GLN A 503 -18.75 28.68 15.44
N TYR A 504 -17.94 29.73 15.48
CA TYR A 504 -18.15 30.95 14.69
C TYR A 504 -18.19 30.64 13.19
N PHE A 505 -17.16 30.00 12.65
CA PHE A 505 -17.06 29.71 11.22
C PHE A 505 -18.11 28.73 10.71
N THR A 506 -18.54 27.79 11.56
CA THR A 506 -19.53 26.78 11.21
C THR A 506 -20.97 27.21 11.45
N LYS A 507 -21.20 28.38 12.06
CA LYS A 507 -22.53 28.89 12.44
C LYS A 507 -23.22 28.03 13.50
N TYR A 508 -22.49 27.26 14.29
CA TYR A 508 -23.09 26.60 15.45
C TYR A 508 -23.53 27.65 16.47
N THR A 509 -24.57 27.34 17.23
CA THR A 509 -24.96 28.17 18.37
C THR A 509 -23.78 28.25 19.33
N ILE A 510 -23.29 29.47 19.55
CA ILE A 510 -22.23 29.73 20.51
C ILE A 510 -22.84 29.65 21.89
N LEU A 511 -22.55 28.53 22.56
CA LEU A 511 -22.99 28.26 23.92
C LEU A 511 -22.08 29.01 24.90
N ASP A 512 -22.64 29.36 26.06
CA ASP A 512 -21.90 29.89 27.21
C ASP A 512 -20.94 28.86 27.82
N LEU A 513 -21.08 27.58 27.45
CA LEU A 513 -20.31 26.46 27.97
C LEU A 513 -19.57 25.70 26.86
N ILE A 514 -18.25 25.52 27.02
CA ILE A 514 -17.41 24.68 26.16
C ILE A 514 -16.86 23.51 26.98
N GLN A 515 -16.92 22.30 26.40
CA GLN A 515 -16.38 21.09 27.03
C GLN A 515 -15.08 20.64 26.36
N ILE A 516 -13.99 20.58 27.12
CA ILE A 516 -12.67 20.05 26.70
C ILE A 516 -12.25 18.99 27.71
N ASN A 517 -11.84 17.79 27.27
CA ASN A 517 -11.36 16.71 28.14
C ASN A 517 -12.30 16.38 29.32
N ASN A 518 -13.63 16.36 29.07
CA ASN A 518 -14.68 16.17 30.08
C ASN A 518 -14.80 17.26 31.15
N ARG A 519 -14.19 18.43 30.90
CA ARG A 519 -14.23 19.59 31.79
C ARG A 519 -15.01 20.70 31.12
N LYS A 520 -15.68 21.50 31.94
CA LYS A 520 -16.56 22.58 31.50
C LYS A 520 -15.89 23.93 31.74
N TYR A 521 -15.93 24.76 30.71
CA TYR A 521 -15.42 26.12 30.71
C TYR A 521 -16.53 27.07 30.32
N THR A 522 -16.78 28.06 31.17
CA THR A 522 -17.76 29.11 30.92
C THR A 522 -17.08 30.26 30.19
N ILE A 523 -17.67 30.70 29.09
CA ILE A 523 -17.20 31.84 28.30
C ILE A 523 -17.52 33.14 29.05
N ASP A 524 -16.55 34.04 29.14
CA ASP A 524 -16.77 35.39 29.65
C ASP A 524 -17.88 36.12 28.87
N THR A 525 -18.70 36.90 29.58
CA THR A 525 -19.92 37.52 29.04
C THR A 525 -19.60 38.46 27.86
N ASP A 526 -18.53 39.25 27.95
CA ASP A 526 -18.16 40.19 26.88
C ASP A 526 -17.68 39.43 25.65
N THR A 527 -16.93 38.35 25.87
CA THR A 527 -16.47 37.44 24.81
C THR A 527 -17.64 36.75 24.11
N LEU A 528 -18.57 36.18 24.89
CA LEU A 528 -19.77 35.51 24.38
C LEU A 528 -20.63 36.48 23.56
N HIS A 529 -20.92 37.66 24.11
CA HIS A 529 -21.70 38.69 23.44
C HIS A 529 -21.03 39.15 22.14
N THR A 530 -19.70 39.31 22.14
CA THR A 530 -18.93 39.68 20.95
C THR A 530 -19.09 38.67 19.82
N PHE A 531 -18.90 37.40 20.12
CA PHE A 531 -19.02 36.32 19.14
C PHE A 531 -20.47 36.11 18.65
N GLN A 532 -21.47 36.26 19.53
CA GLN A 532 -22.88 36.24 19.16
C GLN A 532 -23.25 37.42 18.27
N TRP A 533 -22.78 38.62 18.60
CA TRP A 533 -22.98 39.82 17.79
C TRP A 533 -22.35 39.65 16.39
N LEU A 534 -21.13 39.11 16.31
CA LEU A 534 -20.46 38.82 15.03
C LEU A 534 -21.25 37.81 14.20
N LEU A 535 -21.82 36.76 14.81
CA LEU A 535 -22.71 35.84 14.09
C LEU A 535 -24.00 36.49 13.59
N GLN A 536 -24.52 37.48 14.31
CA GLN A 536 -25.74 38.21 13.91
C GLN A 536 -25.47 39.19 12.77
N GLN A 537 -24.39 39.97 12.85
CA GLN A 537 -24.09 41.03 11.88
C GLN A 537 -23.29 40.54 10.68
N HIS A 538 -22.42 39.55 10.88
CA HIS A 538 -21.41 39.12 9.92
C HIS A 538 -21.34 37.59 9.86
N ARG A 539 -22.50 36.97 9.68
CA ARG A 539 -22.62 35.52 9.56
C ARG A 539 -21.80 35.02 8.36
N PRO A 540 -20.94 34.01 8.52
CA PRO A 540 -20.31 33.32 7.38
C PRO A 540 -21.35 32.85 6.36
N SER A 541 -20.96 32.57 5.12
CA SER A 541 -21.80 31.97 4.10
C SER A 541 -22.02 30.48 4.38
N ASP A 542 -23.08 29.90 3.82
CA ASP A 542 -23.31 28.45 3.97
C ASP A 542 -22.19 27.64 3.35
N THR A 543 -21.59 28.17 2.28
CA THR A 543 -20.45 27.56 1.60
C THR A 543 -19.21 27.58 2.50
N LEU A 544 -18.87 28.73 3.08
CA LEU A 544 -17.76 28.84 4.02
C LEU A 544 -17.98 27.91 5.23
N SER A 545 -19.19 27.89 5.82
CA SER A 545 -19.51 26.98 6.93
C SER A 545 -19.34 25.50 6.58
N LYS A 546 -19.78 25.06 5.39
CA LYS A 546 -19.57 23.68 4.91
C LYS A 546 -18.09 23.34 4.79
N ILE A 547 -17.29 24.25 4.23
CA ILE A 547 -15.85 24.10 4.09
C ILE A 547 -15.16 24.10 5.46
N SER A 548 -15.52 25.01 6.36
CA SER A 548 -14.98 25.08 7.72
C SER A 548 -15.29 23.83 8.55
N ASN A 549 -16.43 23.18 8.32
CA ASN A 549 -16.75 21.89 8.94
C ASN A 549 -15.76 20.78 8.54
N GLN A 550 -15.25 20.80 7.30
CA GLN A 550 -14.27 19.83 6.82
C GLN A 550 -12.88 20.03 7.47
N TYR A 551 -12.62 21.20 8.07
CA TYR A 551 -11.36 21.53 8.75
C TYR A 551 -11.42 21.53 10.26
N HIS A 552 -12.49 20.99 10.86
CA HIS A 552 -12.62 20.87 12.32
C HIS A 552 -11.38 20.24 12.96
N GLN A 553 -10.86 19.18 12.32
CA GLN A 553 -9.66 18.46 12.78
C GLN A 553 -8.38 19.31 12.69
N CYS A 554 -8.31 20.26 11.75
CA CYS A 554 -7.18 21.16 11.64
C CYS A 554 -7.23 22.20 12.74
N LEU A 555 -8.40 22.83 12.95
CA LEU A 555 -8.58 23.84 14.00
C LEU A 555 -8.22 23.28 15.38
N ASN A 556 -8.79 22.14 15.79
CA ASN A 556 -8.58 21.55 17.13
C ASN A 556 -7.11 21.24 17.50
N LYS A 557 -6.16 21.27 16.56
CA LYS A 557 -4.74 20.99 16.81
C LYS A 557 -3.96 22.18 17.39
N PHE A 558 -4.55 23.38 17.38
CA PHE A 558 -3.84 24.61 17.73
C PHE A 558 -4.40 25.19 19.03
N PRO A 559 -3.72 25.05 20.19
CA PRO A 559 -4.11 25.75 21.40
C PRO A 559 -3.72 27.23 21.27
N ILE A 560 -4.70 28.13 21.19
CA ILE A 560 -4.46 29.57 20.97
C ILE A 560 -4.38 30.30 22.33
N GLY A 561 -3.25 30.96 22.61
CA GLY A 561 -3.04 31.73 23.83
C GLY A 561 -3.59 33.16 23.76
N ASN A 562 -3.29 33.85 22.67
CA ASN A 562 -3.60 35.24 22.40
C ASN A 562 -4.35 35.35 21.06
N LEU A 563 -5.65 35.61 21.15
CA LEU A 563 -6.51 35.68 19.96
C LEU A 563 -6.10 36.82 19.02
N ASP A 564 -5.80 38.01 19.56
CA ASP A 564 -5.42 39.19 18.77
C ASP A 564 -4.16 38.92 17.93
N THR A 565 -3.13 38.36 18.55
CA THR A 565 -1.89 37.98 17.84
C THR A 565 -2.14 36.92 16.78
N PHE A 566 -2.88 35.87 17.13
CA PHE A 566 -3.20 34.79 16.22
C PHE A 566 -3.94 35.32 14.97
N LEU A 567 -4.95 36.16 15.17
CA LEU A 567 -5.74 36.76 14.11
C LEU A 567 -4.92 37.72 13.24
N GLN A 568 -4.05 38.56 13.83
CA GLN A 568 -3.14 39.44 13.08
C GLN A 568 -2.18 38.61 12.21
N ALA A 569 -1.56 37.59 12.79
CA ALA A 569 -0.62 36.73 12.09
C ALA A 569 -1.30 36.00 10.93
N LEU A 570 -2.53 35.54 11.13
CA LEU A 570 -3.33 34.91 10.09
C LEU A 570 -3.70 35.92 9.00
N ASN A 571 -4.19 37.11 9.36
CA ASN A 571 -4.58 38.15 8.41
C ASN A 571 -3.38 38.61 7.55
N ASN A 572 -2.18 38.65 8.12
CA ASN A 572 -0.94 38.95 7.40
C ASN A 572 -0.57 37.90 6.34
N GLN A 573 -1.20 36.71 6.35
CA GLN A 573 -1.00 35.70 5.30
C GLN A 573 -1.96 35.87 4.11
N TYR A 574 -2.95 36.77 4.19
CA TYR A 574 -3.97 36.94 3.16
C TYR A 574 -3.38 37.22 1.78
N ASP A 575 -2.53 38.25 1.66
CA ASP A 575 -1.97 38.65 0.36
C ASP A 575 -1.06 37.58 -0.25
N LEU A 576 -0.28 36.89 0.60
CA LEU A 576 0.57 35.77 0.17
C LEU A 576 -0.29 34.64 -0.40
N PHE A 577 -1.32 34.21 0.34
CA PHE A 577 -2.18 33.12 -0.08
C PHE A 577 -3.00 33.50 -1.33
N MET A 578 -3.54 34.72 -1.41
CA MET A 578 -4.25 35.18 -2.60
C MET A 578 -3.35 35.27 -3.83
N THR A 579 -2.07 35.63 -3.66
CA THR A 579 -1.06 35.65 -4.74
C THR A 579 -0.76 34.23 -5.23
N GLU A 580 -0.43 33.32 -4.31
CA GLU A 580 -0.17 31.92 -4.64
C GLU A 580 -1.38 31.25 -5.32
N LEU A 581 -2.59 31.51 -4.82
CA LEU A 581 -3.81 31.02 -5.43
C LEU A 581 -3.94 31.59 -6.84
N LYS A 582 -3.71 32.89 -7.07
CA LYS A 582 -3.72 33.49 -8.41
C LYS A 582 -2.73 32.82 -9.37
N GLU A 583 -1.52 32.53 -8.90
CA GLU A 583 -0.44 31.93 -9.68
C GLU A 583 -0.62 30.43 -9.94
N MET A 584 -1.45 29.74 -9.14
CA MET A 584 -1.74 28.32 -9.32
C MET A 584 -2.24 28.01 -10.74
N ASP A 585 -1.51 27.17 -11.48
CA ASP A 585 -1.94 26.65 -12.78
C ASP A 585 -3.10 25.68 -12.58
N ILE A 586 -4.23 26.01 -13.21
CA ILE A 586 -5.49 25.26 -13.19
C ILE A 586 -5.94 24.91 -14.61
N SER A 587 -5.00 24.79 -15.53
CA SER A 587 -5.27 24.26 -16.86
C SER A 587 -5.69 22.80 -16.80
N PHE A 588 -6.35 22.31 -17.85
CA PHE A 588 -6.66 20.90 -18.03
C PHE A 588 -5.43 20.05 -17.79
N LYS A 589 -4.27 20.46 -18.33
CA LYS A 589 -3.00 19.73 -18.21
C LYS A 589 -2.49 19.66 -16.78
N SER A 590 -2.73 20.67 -15.95
CA SER A 590 -2.27 20.65 -14.55
C SER A 590 -3.21 19.87 -13.63
N ILE A 591 -4.50 19.80 -13.96
CA ILE A 591 -5.52 19.13 -13.14
C ILE A 591 -5.74 17.67 -13.54
N ASP A 592 -5.67 17.35 -14.83
CA ASP A 592 -5.95 16.00 -15.32
C ASP A 592 -4.86 14.99 -14.94
N LYS A 593 -5.14 14.18 -13.92
CA LYS A 593 -4.19 13.16 -13.43
C LYS A 593 -4.28 11.82 -14.18
N ARG A 594 -5.15 11.71 -15.20
CA ARG A 594 -5.50 10.43 -15.85
C ARG A 594 -5.09 10.35 -17.32
N ASP A 595 -4.32 11.32 -17.81
CA ASP A 595 -3.92 11.41 -19.22
C ASP A 595 -5.10 11.22 -20.17
N ASN A 596 -6.26 11.83 -19.87
CA ASN A 596 -7.49 11.64 -20.63
C ASN A 596 -7.34 12.06 -22.09
N TYR A 597 -6.48 13.04 -22.39
CA TYR A 597 -6.15 13.43 -23.76
C TYR A 597 -5.57 12.24 -24.56
N GLU A 598 -4.51 11.62 -24.03
CA GLU A 598 -3.83 10.50 -24.71
C GLU A 598 -4.73 9.26 -24.76
N ALA A 599 -5.47 8.98 -23.68
CA ALA A 599 -6.41 7.86 -23.64
C ALA A 599 -7.55 8.01 -24.67
N LEU A 600 -8.11 9.22 -24.82
CA LEU A 600 -9.14 9.49 -25.82
C LEU A 600 -8.56 9.52 -27.24
N LEU A 601 -7.35 10.05 -27.41
CA LEU A 601 -6.66 10.04 -28.69
C LEU A 601 -6.40 8.61 -29.16
N ASP A 602 -5.84 7.75 -28.31
CA ASP A 602 -5.60 6.34 -28.64
C ASP A 602 -6.90 5.62 -28.99
N LYS A 603 -7.96 5.84 -28.21
CA LYS A 603 -9.31 5.32 -28.50
C LYS A 603 -9.84 5.79 -29.86
N VAL A 604 -9.58 7.03 -30.25
CA VAL A 604 -9.98 7.59 -31.55
C VAL A 604 -9.11 7.09 -32.69
N LEU A 605 -7.81 6.93 -32.48
CA LEU A 605 -6.90 6.36 -33.48
C LEU A 605 -7.19 4.88 -33.70
N GLY A 606 -7.72 4.20 -32.67
CA GLY A 606 -8.11 2.81 -32.67
C GLY A 606 -6.90 1.90 -32.91
N CYS A 607 -7.21 0.66 -33.29
CA CYS A 607 -6.22 -0.34 -33.65
C CYS A 607 -5.25 0.16 -34.75
N PRO A 608 -3.92 -0.06 -34.61
CA PRO A 608 -2.95 0.27 -35.65
C PRO A 608 -3.06 -0.61 -36.89
N ASP A 609 -3.64 -1.81 -36.76
CA ASP A 609 -3.65 -2.80 -37.83
C ASP A 609 -4.58 -2.39 -38.98
N LEU A 610 -4.10 -2.62 -40.20
CA LEU A 610 -4.78 -2.29 -41.44
C LEU A 610 -5.32 -3.57 -42.07
N CYS A 611 -6.54 -3.51 -42.61
CA CYS A 611 -7.13 -4.66 -43.28
C CYS A 611 -6.22 -5.08 -44.44
N PRO A 612 -5.74 -6.33 -44.48
CA PRO A 612 -4.74 -6.73 -45.48
C PRO A 612 -5.30 -6.65 -46.92
N CYS A 613 -6.62 -6.66 -47.08
CA CYS A 613 -7.29 -6.61 -48.37
C CYS A 613 -7.73 -5.21 -48.83
N CYS A 614 -8.05 -4.27 -47.94
CA CYS A 614 -8.49 -2.92 -48.37
C CYS A 614 -7.73 -1.76 -47.73
N ASN A 615 -6.73 -2.06 -46.88
CA ASN A 615 -5.91 -1.11 -46.14
C ASN A 615 -6.66 -0.15 -45.21
N ARG A 616 -7.96 -0.39 -44.99
CA ARG A 616 -8.74 0.38 -44.02
C ARG A 616 -8.31 -0.03 -42.60
N PRO A 617 -8.05 0.92 -41.69
CA PRO A 617 -7.71 0.57 -40.32
C PRO A 617 -8.85 -0.18 -39.64
N CYS A 618 -8.49 -1.09 -38.75
CA CYS A 618 -9.44 -1.69 -37.84
C CYS A 618 -10.11 -0.59 -36.99
N ASP A 619 -11.43 -0.65 -36.89
CA ASP A 619 -12.27 0.31 -36.14
C ASP A 619 -12.99 -0.37 -34.97
N VAL A 620 -12.52 -1.55 -34.55
CA VAL A 620 -12.92 -2.21 -33.30
C VAL A 620 -12.26 -1.52 -32.12
N ASP A 621 -13.06 -1.21 -31.09
CA ASP A 621 -12.56 -0.75 -29.80
C ASP A 621 -12.02 -1.95 -28.98
N HIS A 622 -10.77 -2.31 -29.24
CA HIS A 622 -10.12 -3.43 -28.56
C HIS A 622 -9.90 -3.17 -27.05
N THR A 623 -10.10 -1.94 -26.55
CA THR A 623 -9.94 -1.63 -25.11
C THR A 623 -11.07 -2.20 -24.25
N GLN A 624 -12.22 -2.52 -24.87
CA GLN A 624 -13.38 -3.09 -24.17
C GLN A 624 -13.31 -4.62 -24.05
N ILE A 625 -12.33 -5.26 -24.70
CA ILE A 625 -12.22 -6.72 -24.79
C ILE A 625 -10.90 -7.14 -24.13
N GLN A 626 -10.98 -8.02 -23.12
CA GLN A 626 -9.81 -8.41 -22.33
C GLN A 626 -8.76 -9.23 -23.11
N SER A 627 -9.16 -9.93 -24.17
CA SER A 627 -8.23 -10.76 -24.96
C SER A 627 -7.38 -9.91 -25.92
N LYS A 628 -6.21 -10.42 -26.32
CA LYS A 628 -5.29 -9.70 -27.22
C LYS A 628 -5.96 -9.37 -28.58
N PRO A 629 -5.76 -8.17 -29.15
CA PRO A 629 -6.16 -7.88 -30.53
C PRO A 629 -5.71 -8.98 -31.50
N GLY A 630 -6.59 -9.38 -32.42
CA GLY A 630 -6.36 -10.47 -33.37
C GLY A 630 -6.64 -11.88 -32.82
N SER A 631 -7.01 -12.02 -31.54
CA SER A 631 -7.49 -13.30 -31.00
C SER A 631 -8.92 -13.60 -31.46
N LYS A 632 -9.36 -14.85 -31.38
CA LYS A 632 -10.71 -15.30 -31.80
C LYS A 632 -11.88 -14.49 -31.20
N ASN A 633 -11.70 -13.94 -29.99
CA ASN A 633 -12.72 -13.12 -29.32
C ASN A 633 -12.47 -11.61 -29.45
N ASN A 634 -11.39 -11.20 -30.11
CA ASN A 634 -10.98 -9.81 -30.30
C ASN A 634 -10.36 -9.57 -31.69
N GLU A 635 -10.98 -10.14 -32.72
CA GLU A 635 -10.52 -10.10 -34.10
C GLU A 635 -10.54 -8.68 -34.67
N HIS A 636 -9.65 -8.39 -35.60
CA HIS A 636 -9.64 -7.14 -36.35
C HIS A 636 -10.78 -7.09 -37.36
N ARG A 637 -11.47 -5.95 -37.49
CA ARG A 637 -12.64 -5.80 -38.37
C ARG A 637 -12.72 -4.40 -38.96
N CYS A 638 -13.41 -4.28 -40.09
CA CYS A 638 -13.87 -3.01 -40.64
C CYS A 638 -15.39 -2.87 -40.39
N LEU A 639 -15.78 -2.60 -39.14
CA LEU A 639 -17.17 -2.46 -38.69
C LEU A 639 -17.93 -1.40 -39.49
N SER A 640 -17.26 -0.30 -39.86
CA SER A 640 -17.83 0.79 -40.67
C SER A 640 -17.77 0.49 -42.19
N GLY A 641 -17.60 -0.78 -42.56
CA GLY A 641 -17.54 -1.30 -43.93
C GLY A 641 -16.13 -1.33 -44.53
N HIS A 642 -15.95 -1.99 -45.66
CA HIS A 642 -14.64 -2.02 -46.34
C HIS A 642 -14.48 -0.87 -47.35
N ALA A 643 -13.24 -0.49 -47.63
CA ALA A 643 -12.91 0.34 -48.79
C ALA A 643 -12.90 -0.50 -50.08
N LEU A 644 -12.90 0.16 -51.24
CA LEU A 644 -12.67 -0.53 -52.52
C LEU A 644 -11.25 -1.09 -52.54
N ARG A 645 -11.08 -2.35 -52.93
CA ARG A 645 -9.75 -2.98 -52.99
C ARG A 645 -8.78 -2.22 -53.88
N ALA A 646 -9.25 -1.66 -55.00
CA ALA A 646 -8.45 -0.81 -55.86
C ALA A 646 -7.75 0.35 -55.15
N MET A 647 -8.29 0.85 -54.04
CA MET A 647 -7.64 1.89 -53.24
C MET A 647 -6.31 1.45 -52.61
N ASN A 648 -6.13 0.14 -52.45
CA ASN A 648 -4.89 -0.49 -52.01
C ASN A 648 -4.13 -1.19 -53.16
N GLY A 649 -4.35 -0.77 -54.41
CA GLY A 649 -3.58 -1.29 -55.55
C GLY A 649 -4.00 -2.67 -56.06
N TYR A 650 -5.16 -3.17 -55.63
CA TYR A 650 -5.67 -4.46 -56.10
C TYR A 650 -6.32 -4.37 -57.48
N LYS A 651 -5.93 -5.28 -58.37
CA LYS A 651 -6.43 -5.40 -59.75
C LYS A 651 -6.81 -6.84 -60.12
N PHE A 652 -7.53 -6.99 -61.21
CA PHE A 652 -7.75 -8.28 -61.85
C PHE A 652 -6.52 -8.70 -62.64
N GLU A 653 -6.15 -9.98 -62.56
CA GLU A 653 -4.93 -10.53 -63.15
C GLU A 653 -4.87 -10.36 -64.67
N VAL A 654 -5.92 -10.78 -65.36
CA VAL A 654 -5.97 -10.80 -66.83
C VAL A 654 -6.12 -9.40 -67.42
N THR A 655 -7.06 -8.60 -66.91
CA THR A 655 -7.38 -7.29 -67.51
C THR A 655 -6.52 -6.15 -66.97
N GLN A 656 -5.79 -6.38 -65.87
CA GLN A 656 -5.09 -5.37 -65.08
C GLN A 656 -6.01 -4.25 -64.56
N GLU A 657 -7.33 -4.42 -64.65
CA GLU A 657 -8.33 -3.45 -64.23
C GLU A 657 -8.39 -3.37 -62.71
N ALA A 658 -8.48 -2.15 -62.19
CA ALA A 658 -8.65 -1.88 -60.77
C ALA A 658 -9.90 -2.59 -60.21
N SER A 659 -9.74 -3.34 -59.12
CA SER A 659 -10.83 -4.11 -58.51
C SER A 659 -11.71 -3.21 -57.63
N LEU A 660 -12.86 -2.78 -58.14
CA LEU A 660 -13.87 -2.02 -57.38
C LEU A 660 -14.77 -2.90 -56.50
N LEU A 661 -14.29 -4.06 -56.06
CA LEU A 661 -14.98 -4.90 -55.08
C LEU A 661 -14.58 -4.50 -53.66
N MET A 662 -15.49 -4.72 -52.72
CA MET A 662 -15.21 -4.70 -51.28
C MET A 662 -14.94 -6.12 -50.77
N CYS A 663 -14.29 -6.25 -49.61
CA CYS A 663 -13.85 -7.55 -49.09
C CYS A 663 -15.00 -8.53 -48.84
N ASP A 664 -16.12 -8.02 -48.33
CA ASP A 664 -17.36 -8.72 -48.04
C ASP A 664 -18.15 -9.12 -49.30
N GLN A 665 -17.77 -8.60 -50.47
CA GLN A 665 -18.40 -8.93 -51.76
C GLN A 665 -17.66 -10.03 -52.53
N ILE A 666 -16.49 -10.48 -52.04
CA ILE A 666 -15.69 -11.51 -52.70
C ILE A 666 -16.19 -12.90 -52.27
N LYS A 667 -16.53 -13.73 -53.25
CA LYS A 667 -16.88 -15.13 -53.00
C LYS A 667 -15.63 -15.95 -52.66
N ASN A 668 -15.78 -16.95 -51.79
CA ASN A 668 -14.68 -17.78 -51.27
C ASN A 668 -13.86 -18.51 -52.35
N ASP A 669 -14.48 -18.80 -53.50
CA ASP A 669 -13.88 -19.48 -54.64
C ASP A 669 -13.12 -18.56 -55.60
N ARG A 670 -13.24 -17.24 -55.43
CA ARG A 670 -12.68 -16.26 -56.37
C ARG A 670 -11.17 -16.06 -56.14
N MET A 671 -10.41 -16.05 -57.23
CA MET A 671 -8.99 -15.70 -57.23
C MET A 671 -8.78 -14.19 -57.08
N ILE A 672 -7.78 -13.81 -56.29
CA ILE A 672 -7.35 -12.43 -56.07
C ILE A 672 -5.82 -12.33 -56.14
N VAL A 673 -5.31 -11.24 -56.73
CA VAL A 673 -3.87 -10.95 -56.74
C VAL A 673 -3.52 -10.02 -55.58
N VAL A 674 -2.57 -10.39 -54.74
CA VAL A 674 -2.04 -9.57 -53.64
C VAL A 674 -0.54 -9.40 -53.84
N GLY A 675 -0.11 -8.20 -54.24
CA GLY A 675 1.28 -7.97 -54.66
C GLY A 675 1.62 -8.80 -55.89
N ALA A 676 2.58 -9.72 -55.76
CA ALA A 676 3.01 -10.63 -56.83
C ALA A 676 2.40 -12.04 -56.73
N ARG A 677 1.53 -12.31 -55.75
CA ARG A 677 0.97 -13.65 -55.48
C ARG A 677 -0.52 -13.70 -55.80
N CYS A 678 -0.99 -14.84 -56.30
CA CYS A 678 -2.39 -15.12 -56.54
C CYS A 678 -2.93 -16.04 -55.43
N TYR A 679 -4.07 -15.68 -54.84
CA TYR A 679 -4.72 -16.42 -53.76
C TYR A 679 -6.19 -16.69 -54.10
N GLN A 680 -6.68 -17.87 -53.75
CA GLN A 680 -8.12 -18.07 -53.60
C GLN A 680 -8.60 -17.34 -52.34
N TRP A 681 -9.74 -16.64 -52.39
CA TRP A 681 -10.19 -15.80 -51.27
C TRP A 681 -10.33 -16.54 -49.94
N SER A 682 -10.83 -17.78 -49.98
CA SER A 682 -10.90 -18.64 -48.79
C SER A 682 -9.54 -18.94 -48.16
N LEU A 683 -8.50 -19.18 -48.98
CA LEU A 683 -7.13 -19.38 -48.52
C LEU A 683 -6.56 -18.08 -47.94
N PHE A 684 -6.81 -16.95 -48.58
CA PHE A 684 -6.42 -15.64 -48.05
C PHE A 684 -7.04 -15.36 -46.68
N LYS A 685 -8.34 -15.64 -46.48
CA LYS A 685 -8.98 -15.52 -45.16
C LYS A 685 -8.33 -16.44 -44.12
N ARG A 686 -7.91 -17.64 -44.52
CA ARG A 686 -7.24 -18.61 -43.63
C ARG A 686 -5.84 -18.16 -43.24
N ASP A 687 -5.13 -17.45 -44.11
CA ASP A 687 -3.80 -16.91 -43.81
C ASP A 687 -3.88 -15.65 -42.92
N HIS A 688 -5.08 -15.08 -42.77
CA HIS A 688 -5.39 -13.90 -41.96
C HIS A 688 -6.53 -14.18 -40.96
N THR A 689 -6.39 -15.25 -40.17
CA THR A 689 -7.42 -15.64 -39.17
C THR A 689 -7.64 -14.61 -38.06
N ASP A 690 -6.73 -13.66 -37.91
CA ASP A 690 -6.83 -12.52 -37.00
C ASP A 690 -7.81 -11.43 -37.50
N TRP A 691 -8.26 -11.53 -38.76
CA TRP A 691 -9.22 -10.61 -39.38
C TRP A 691 -10.56 -11.27 -39.71
N LEU A 692 -11.65 -10.60 -39.36
CA LEU A 692 -12.98 -10.92 -39.89
C LEU A 692 -13.34 -9.95 -41.03
N PHE A 693 -13.43 -10.51 -42.24
CA PHE A 693 -13.71 -9.77 -43.48
C PHE A 693 -15.21 -9.59 -43.78
N ASP A 694 -16.08 -10.19 -42.97
CA ASP A 694 -17.51 -10.08 -43.16
C ASP A 694 -18.00 -8.80 -42.46
N SER A 695 -18.78 -7.99 -43.17
CA SER A 695 -19.28 -6.74 -42.63
C SER A 695 -20.50 -6.97 -41.74
N PRO A 696 -20.56 -6.36 -40.54
CA PRO A 696 -21.76 -6.41 -39.69
C PRO A 696 -22.88 -5.48 -40.20
N LEU A 697 -22.60 -4.67 -41.22
CA LEU A 697 -23.53 -3.69 -41.77
C LEU A 697 -24.66 -4.38 -42.53
N ASN A 698 -25.86 -3.80 -42.44
CA ASN A 698 -26.97 -4.27 -43.27
C ASN A 698 -26.79 -3.85 -44.74
N LYS A 699 -27.59 -4.44 -45.64
CA LYS A 699 -27.50 -4.19 -47.09
C LYS A 699 -27.64 -2.71 -47.47
N THR A 700 -28.46 -1.95 -46.75
CA THR A 700 -28.65 -0.51 -47.01
C THR A 700 -27.40 0.29 -46.64
N GLU A 701 -26.83 0.01 -45.47
CA GLU A 701 -25.59 0.64 -45.00
C GLU A 701 -24.40 0.28 -45.90
N LEU A 702 -24.29 -0.98 -46.31
CA LEU A 702 -23.28 -1.44 -47.26
C LEU A 702 -23.37 -0.69 -48.59
N ASN A 703 -24.58 -0.49 -49.12
CA ASN A 703 -24.78 0.28 -50.34
C ASN A 703 -24.34 1.75 -50.18
N LEU A 704 -24.56 2.35 -49.01
CA LEU A 704 -24.10 3.72 -48.72
C LEU A 704 -22.57 3.80 -48.67
N VAL A 705 -21.92 2.86 -47.98
CA VAL A 705 -20.46 2.77 -47.92
C VAL A 705 -19.87 2.54 -49.32
N HIS A 706 -20.49 1.65 -50.10
CA HIS A 706 -20.10 1.39 -51.48
C HIS A 706 -20.22 2.62 -52.37
N LYS A 707 -21.36 3.32 -52.31
CA LYS A 707 -21.56 4.57 -53.06
C LYS A 707 -20.53 5.62 -52.67
N LYS A 708 -20.25 5.78 -51.38
CA LYS A 708 -19.23 6.70 -50.86
C LYS A 708 -17.86 6.44 -51.48
N PHE A 709 -17.38 5.20 -51.42
CA PHE A 709 -16.06 4.87 -51.97
C PHE A 709 -16.02 4.91 -53.50
N LEU A 710 -17.12 4.65 -54.20
CA LEU A 710 -17.21 4.88 -55.65
C LEU A 710 -17.11 6.37 -55.97
N THR A 711 -17.77 7.25 -55.22
CA THR A 711 -17.62 8.70 -55.39
C THR A 711 -16.17 9.14 -55.21
N ILE A 712 -15.47 8.61 -54.19
CA ILE A 712 -14.04 8.88 -54.00
C ILE A 712 -13.23 8.35 -55.18
N TRP A 713 -13.50 7.12 -55.61
CA TRP A 713 -12.82 6.49 -56.74
C TRP A 713 -12.95 7.30 -58.03
N THR A 714 -14.12 7.90 -58.30
CA THR A 714 -14.28 8.77 -59.47
C THR A 714 -13.41 10.03 -59.40
N LYS A 715 -13.05 10.50 -58.19
CA LYS A 715 -12.20 11.69 -58.00
C LYS A 715 -10.70 11.36 -58.04
N ILE A 716 -10.27 10.30 -57.36
CA ILE A 716 -8.84 10.00 -57.15
C ILE A 716 -8.35 8.67 -57.75
N GLY A 717 -9.25 7.87 -58.31
CA GLY A 717 -8.94 6.56 -58.88
C GLY A 717 -7.90 6.59 -60.00
N PRO A 718 -7.89 7.57 -60.92
CA PRO A 718 -6.83 7.68 -61.94
C PRO A 718 -5.44 7.82 -61.33
N GLN A 719 -5.28 8.65 -60.30
CA GLN A 719 -4.01 8.86 -59.60
C GLN A 719 -3.58 7.59 -58.85
N ILE A 720 -4.51 6.92 -58.18
CA ILE A 720 -4.24 5.62 -57.52
C ILE A 720 -3.79 4.57 -58.55
N CYS A 721 -4.47 4.49 -59.70
CA CYS A 721 -4.10 3.56 -60.77
C CYS A 721 -2.70 3.82 -61.32
N GLN A 722 -2.30 5.09 -61.43
CA GLN A 722 -0.94 5.48 -61.83
C GLN A 722 0.10 4.99 -60.81
N VAL A 723 -0.17 5.17 -59.51
CA VAL A 723 0.73 4.72 -58.42
C VAL A 723 0.93 3.21 -58.42
N TYR A 724 -0.16 2.45 -58.59
CA TYR A 724 -0.13 0.98 -58.49
C TYR A 724 -0.04 0.25 -59.83
N ARG A 725 0.13 0.97 -60.95
CA ARG A 725 0.18 0.40 -62.31
C ARG A 725 -1.02 -0.51 -62.61
N MET A 726 -2.20 0.08 -62.51
CA MET A 726 -3.49 -0.58 -62.81
C MET A 726 -4.21 0.17 -63.93
N LYS A 727 -5.15 -0.50 -64.62
CA LYS A 727 -6.06 0.13 -65.56
C LYS A 727 -7.27 0.72 -64.81
N PHE A 728 -7.46 2.03 -64.94
CA PHE A 728 -8.60 2.72 -64.35
C PHE A 728 -9.92 2.27 -64.97
N VAL A 729 -10.94 2.04 -64.14
CA VAL A 729 -12.29 1.68 -64.55
C VAL A 729 -13.32 2.49 -63.77
N THR A 730 -14.44 2.88 -64.38
CA THR A 730 -15.52 3.62 -63.71
C THR A 730 -16.55 2.70 -63.04
N HIS A 731 -16.63 1.48 -63.53
CA HIS A 731 -17.33 0.34 -62.97
C HIS A 731 -16.48 -0.88 -63.30
N ASN A 732 -16.43 -1.88 -62.41
CA ASN A 732 -15.94 -3.18 -62.85
C ASN A 732 -16.78 -3.56 -64.06
N THR A 733 -16.13 -3.89 -65.19
CA THR A 733 -16.76 -4.52 -66.34
C THR A 733 -17.68 -5.61 -65.79
N LYS A 734 -18.98 -5.34 -65.80
CA LYS A 734 -19.97 -6.15 -65.09
C LYS A 734 -19.91 -7.55 -65.69
N ARG A 735 -19.96 -8.55 -64.79
CA ARG A 735 -20.55 -9.88 -64.95
C ARG A 735 -20.67 -10.32 -66.41
N ILE A 736 -19.93 -11.37 -66.82
CA ILE A 736 -20.33 -12.18 -67.98
C ILE A 736 -21.85 -12.33 -67.90
N PRO A 737 -22.62 -11.67 -68.78
CA PRO A 737 -24.06 -11.77 -68.72
C PRO A 737 -24.40 -13.24 -68.90
N GLU A 738 -25.38 -13.78 -68.18
CA GLU A 738 -25.94 -15.12 -68.43
C GLU A 738 -26.50 -15.30 -69.87
N LYS A 739 -26.34 -14.29 -70.73
CA LYS A 739 -26.67 -14.25 -72.15
C LYS A 739 -25.55 -13.60 -72.99
N ALA A 740 -24.29 -13.93 -72.75
CA ALA A 740 -23.28 -13.68 -73.78
C ALA A 740 -23.66 -14.51 -75.02
N ILE A 741 -23.87 -13.85 -76.16
CA ILE A 741 -24.06 -14.55 -77.44
C ILE A 741 -22.68 -15.10 -77.80
N HIS A 742 -22.43 -16.35 -77.41
CA HIS A 742 -21.19 -17.02 -77.75
C HIS A 742 -21.17 -17.30 -79.25
N LYS A 743 -20.17 -16.76 -79.95
CA LYS A 743 -19.97 -17.08 -81.36
C LYS A 743 -19.50 -18.53 -81.44
N ALA A 744 -20.22 -19.36 -82.20
CA ALA A 744 -19.84 -20.74 -82.43
C ALA A 744 -18.64 -20.80 -83.38
N TYR A 745 -17.66 -21.63 -83.05
CA TYR A 745 -16.45 -21.85 -83.85
C TYR A 745 -16.33 -23.32 -84.24
N HIS A 746 -15.66 -23.57 -85.36
CA HIS A 746 -15.06 -24.87 -85.59
C HIS A 746 -13.64 -24.84 -85.02
N PHE A 747 -13.47 -25.40 -83.83
CA PHE A 747 -12.16 -25.55 -83.19
C PHE A 747 -11.36 -26.66 -83.86
N ILE A 748 -10.12 -26.36 -84.21
CA ILE A 748 -9.13 -27.34 -84.64
C ILE A 748 -8.05 -27.37 -83.55
N LEU A 749 -8.00 -28.47 -82.80
CA LEU A 749 -6.96 -28.69 -81.79
C LEU A 749 -5.86 -29.52 -82.44
N LEU A 750 -4.65 -28.96 -82.54
CA LEU A 750 -3.46 -29.67 -82.97
C LEU A 750 -2.68 -30.06 -81.72
N LEU A 751 -2.63 -31.36 -81.45
CA LEU A 751 -2.03 -31.94 -80.26
C LEU A 751 -0.75 -32.67 -80.67
N ASP A 752 0.37 -32.24 -80.13
CA ASP A 752 1.66 -32.91 -80.29
C ASP A 752 1.66 -34.24 -79.52
N ALA A 753 1.98 -35.32 -80.22
CA ALA A 753 2.16 -36.65 -79.65
C ALA A 753 3.57 -37.21 -79.90
N SER A 754 4.54 -36.35 -80.19
CA SER A 754 5.95 -36.74 -80.28
C SER A 754 6.45 -37.43 -79.01
N ALA A 755 7.58 -38.11 -79.12
CA ALA A 755 8.15 -38.92 -78.04
C ALA A 755 8.36 -38.14 -76.74
N SER A 756 8.67 -36.83 -76.82
CA SER A 756 8.87 -36.00 -75.63
C SER A 756 7.58 -35.80 -74.83
N MET A 757 6.43 -35.72 -75.51
CA MET A 757 5.11 -35.65 -74.87
C MET A 757 4.74 -36.95 -74.12
N GLY A 758 5.37 -38.08 -74.46
CA GLY A 758 5.20 -39.36 -73.77
C GLY A 758 5.99 -39.46 -72.46
N SER A 759 6.94 -38.55 -72.22
CA SER A 759 7.71 -38.50 -70.97
C SER A 759 6.96 -37.75 -69.86
N GLU A 760 7.15 -38.17 -68.61
CA GLU A 760 6.67 -37.45 -67.40
C GLU A 760 5.16 -37.08 -67.35
N ASN A 761 4.29 -37.90 -67.93
CA ASN A 761 2.82 -37.69 -67.97
C ASN A 761 2.38 -36.41 -68.71
N GLN A 762 3.23 -35.82 -69.57
CA GLN A 762 2.90 -34.58 -70.28
C GLN A 762 1.68 -34.74 -71.20
N TRP A 763 1.58 -35.88 -71.89
CA TRP A 763 0.38 -36.24 -72.65
C TRP A 763 -0.87 -36.30 -71.79
N ASP A 764 -0.81 -36.90 -70.60
CA ASP A 764 -1.96 -36.97 -69.70
C ASP A 764 -2.37 -35.56 -69.23
N TYR A 765 -1.41 -34.69 -68.92
CA TYR A 765 -1.68 -33.29 -68.58
C TYR A 765 -2.31 -32.51 -69.73
N LEU A 766 -1.86 -32.76 -70.96
CA LEU A 766 -2.47 -32.18 -72.16
C LEU A 766 -3.92 -32.67 -72.31
N MET A 767 -4.17 -33.96 -72.14
CA MET A 767 -5.51 -34.53 -72.23
C MET A 767 -6.44 -34.00 -71.14
N ASP A 768 -5.94 -33.80 -69.91
CA ASP A 768 -6.67 -33.13 -68.83
C ASP A 768 -6.98 -31.67 -69.14
N ALA A 769 -6.04 -30.94 -69.75
CA ALA A 769 -6.26 -29.56 -70.18
C ALA A 769 -7.26 -29.45 -71.33
N VAL A 770 -7.22 -30.37 -72.30
CA VAL A 770 -8.22 -30.49 -73.37
C VAL A 770 -9.59 -30.86 -72.79
N LYS A 771 -9.64 -31.72 -71.76
CA LYS A 771 -10.89 -32.05 -71.06
C LYS A 771 -11.48 -30.82 -70.38
N GLU A 772 -10.69 -30.07 -69.60
CA GLU A 772 -11.14 -28.82 -68.97
C GLU A 772 -11.61 -27.81 -70.04
N PHE A 773 -10.90 -27.68 -71.16
CA PHE A 773 -11.32 -26.84 -72.28
C PHE A 773 -12.72 -27.22 -72.79
N LEU A 774 -12.93 -28.51 -73.05
CA LEU A 774 -14.23 -29.01 -73.51
C LEU A 774 -15.31 -28.79 -72.46
N ASP A 775 -15.04 -29.05 -71.19
CA ASP A 775 -15.98 -28.85 -70.09
C ASP A 775 -16.41 -27.37 -69.98
N ARG A 776 -15.46 -26.43 -70.07
CA ARG A 776 -15.76 -24.99 -70.16
C ARG A 776 -16.64 -24.67 -71.35
N ARG A 777 -16.36 -25.21 -72.54
CA ARG A 777 -17.20 -24.97 -73.72
C ARG A 777 -18.59 -25.59 -73.59
N ARG A 778 -18.73 -26.75 -72.93
CA ARG A 778 -20.03 -27.37 -72.60
C ARG A 778 -20.85 -26.49 -71.68
N GLU A 779 -20.23 -25.88 -70.66
CA GLU A 779 -20.90 -24.94 -69.74
C GLU A 779 -21.47 -23.72 -70.48
N LEU A 780 -20.79 -23.25 -71.53
CA LEU A 780 -21.24 -22.11 -72.35
C LEU A 780 -22.39 -22.44 -73.30
N LYS A 781 -22.80 -23.71 -73.42
CA LYS A 781 -23.91 -24.19 -74.27
C LYS A 781 -23.82 -23.71 -75.73
N THR A 782 -22.63 -23.76 -76.31
CA THR A 782 -22.36 -23.33 -77.68
C THR A 782 -22.62 -24.42 -78.71
N GLU A 783 -22.85 -24.05 -79.97
CA GLU A 783 -22.93 -24.98 -81.12
C GLU A 783 -21.54 -25.31 -81.70
N ASP A 784 -20.48 -25.26 -80.88
CA ASP A 784 -19.12 -25.46 -81.36
C ASP A 784 -18.91 -26.85 -81.96
N ARG A 785 -18.08 -26.87 -83.00
CA ARG A 785 -17.62 -28.08 -83.67
C ARG A 785 -16.14 -28.26 -83.42
N PHE A 786 -15.68 -29.50 -83.34
CA PHE A 786 -14.31 -29.85 -82.99
C PHE A 786 -13.75 -30.82 -84.01
N THR A 787 -12.56 -30.50 -84.49
CA THR A 787 -11.66 -31.43 -85.15
C THR A 787 -10.39 -31.50 -84.31
N ILE A 788 -9.97 -32.71 -83.93
CA ILE A 788 -8.73 -32.92 -83.17
C ILE A 788 -7.76 -33.69 -84.06
N ILE A 789 -6.62 -33.05 -84.30
CA ILE A 789 -5.52 -33.56 -85.09
C ILE A 789 -4.41 -33.90 -84.11
N VAL A 790 -3.98 -35.16 -84.12
CA VAL A 790 -2.80 -35.59 -83.37
C VAL A 790 -1.66 -35.71 -84.36
N PHE A 791 -0.51 -35.13 -84.03
CA PHE A 791 0.65 -35.13 -84.93
C PHE A 791 1.93 -35.56 -84.20
N SER A 792 2.79 -36.24 -84.96
CA SER A 792 4.17 -36.55 -84.65
C SER A 792 4.99 -36.41 -85.94
N ASP A 793 5.59 -37.49 -86.46
CA ASP A 793 6.20 -37.52 -87.81
C ASP A 793 5.15 -37.38 -88.92
N THR A 794 3.92 -37.77 -88.61
CA THR A 794 2.74 -37.65 -89.49
C THR A 794 1.59 -37.04 -88.69
N ALA A 795 0.57 -36.54 -89.37
CA ALA A 795 -0.61 -35.95 -88.72
C ALA A 795 -1.88 -36.70 -89.12
N GLU A 796 -2.68 -37.09 -88.13
CA GLU A 796 -3.93 -37.81 -88.31
C GLU A 796 -5.09 -37.09 -87.62
N VAL A 797 -6.24 -37.04 -88.30
CA VAL A 797 -7.49 -36.54 -87.72
C VAL A 797 -8.11 -37.66 -86.87
N GLN A 798 -8.02 -37.56 -85.55
CA GLN A 798 -8.60 -38.53 -84.60
C GLN A 798 -10.08 -38.25 -84.33
N ILE A 799 -10.48 -36.98 -84.36
CA ILE A 799 -11.87 -36.54 -84.23
C ILE A 799 -12.14 -35.53 -85.34
N GLU A 800 -13.20 -35.75 -86.12
CA GLU A 800 -13.56 -34.88 -87.25
C GLU A 800 -15.00 -34.35 -87.11
N ASP A 801 -15.15 -33.01 -87.12
CA ASP A 801 -16.43 -32.28 -87.14
C ASP A 801 -17.50 -32.79 -86.15
N GLN A 802 -17.11 -32.99 -84.89
CA GLN A 802 -18.03 -33.40 -83.83
C GLN A 802 -18.48 -32.20 -83.00
N THR A 803 -19.72 -32.22 -82.50
CA THR A 803 -20.13 -31.21 -81.51
C THR A 803 -19.40 -31.42 -80.18
N VAL A 804 -19.24 -30.38 -79.36
CA VAL A 804 -18.54 -30.45 -78.06
C VAL A 804 -19.03 -31.58 -77.13
N ASN A 805 -20.32 -31.96 -77.23
CA ASN A 805 -20.92 -33.02 -76.43
C ASN A 805 -20.66 -34.44 -76.99
N GLN A 806 -20.24 -34.54 -78.25
CA GLN A 806 -19.94 -35.81 -78.92
C GLN A 806 -18.45 -36.17 -78.87
N VAL A 807 -17.59 -35.19 -78.60
CA VAL A 807 -16.14 -35.38 -78.48
C VAL A 807 -15.84 -36.33 -77.33
N ASP A 808 -15.30 -37.48 -77.68
CA ASP A 808 -14.90 -38.55 -76.77
C ASP A 808 -13.37 -38.67 -76.77
N LEU A 809 -12.76 -38.20 -75.68
CA LEU A 809 -11.30 -38.13 -75.53
C LEU A 809 -10.64 -39.51 -75.44
N GLU A 810 -11.38 -40.56 -75.05
CA GLU A 810 -10.84 -41.93 -74.96
C GLU A 810 -10.47 -42.51 -76.33
N LYS A 811 -10.99 -41.93 -77.42
CA LYS A 811 -10.67 -42.33 -78.80
C LYS A 811 -9.35 -41.76 -79.29
N ILE A 812 -8.81 -40.76 -78.62
CA ILE A 812 -7.58 -40.08 -79.02
C ILE A 812 -6.40 -40.91 -78.51
N LYS A 813 -5.60 -41.40 -79.44
CA LYS A 813 -4.43 -42.23 -79.13
C LYS A 813 -3.16 -41.40 -79.16
N PHE A 814 -2.30 -41.63 -78.18
CA PHE A 814 -0.93 -41.17 -78.22
C PHE A 814 -0.16 -41.97 -79.28
N HIS A 815 0.58 -41.28 -80.13
CA HIS A 815 1.36 -41.88 -81.22
C HIS A 815 2.81 -41.41 -81.13
N ASP A 816 3.63 -42.21 -80.47
CA ASP A 816 5.07 -41.98 -80.31
C ASP A 816 5.77 -41.78 -81.67
N GLY A 817 6.71 -40.83 -81.76
CA GLY A 817 7.38 -40.42 -83.00
C GLY A 817 8.15 -39.11 -82.88
N GLY A 818 8.68 -38.58 -84.00
CA GLY A 818 9.27 -37.25 -84.06
C GLY A 818 8.24 -36.12 -84.07
N THR A 819 8.68 -34.89 -84.34
CA THR A 819 7.83 -33.69 -84.32
C THR A 819 7.85 -33.02 -85.71
N SER A 820 6.74 -33.10 -86.46
CA SER A 820 6.61 -32.45 -87.77
C SER A 820 5.46 -31.43 -87.81
N PHE A 821 5.82 -30.15 -87.73
CA PHE A 821 4.85 -29.05 -87.84
C PHE A 821 4.30 -28.93 -89.26
N SER A 822 5.12 -29.23 -90.27
CA SER A 822 4.68 -29.28 -91.67
C SER A 822 3.56 -30.30 -91.89
N ALA A 823 3.69 -31.51 -91.34
CA ALA A 823 2.63 -32.52 -91.42
C ALA A 823 1.34 -32.03 -90.74
N ALA A 824 1.46 -31.43 -89.56
CA ALA A 824 0.33 -30.90 -88.80
C ALA A 824 -0.43 -29.80 -89.58
N PHE A 825 0.28 -28.79 -90.10
CA PHE A 825 -0.36 -27.71 -90.86
C PHE A 825 -0.90 -28.16 -92.21
N ALA A 826 -0.23 -29.09 -92.90
CA ALA A 826 -0.77 -29.70 -94.12
C ALA A 826 -2.12 -30.38 -93.85
N CYS A 827 -2.24 -31.10 -92.73
CA CYS A 827 -3.50 -31.72 -92.30
C CYS A 827 -4.60 -30.66 -92.04
N VAL A 828 -4.26 -29.55 -91.37
CA VAL A 828 -5.19 -28.43 -91.18
C VAL A 828 -5.67 -27.84 -92.51
N VAL A 829 -4.77 -27.64 -93.48
CA VAL A 829 -5.12 -27.15 -94.82
C VAL A 829 -6.13 -28.08 -95.50
N GLN A 830 -5.92 -29.40 -95.40
CA GLN A 830 -6.84 -30.40 -95.94
C GLN A 830 -8.21 -30.35 -95.25
N VAL A 831 -8.23 -30.30 -93.91
CA VAL A 831 -9.46 -30.19 -93.11
C VAL A 831 -10.25 -28.94 -93.51
N ILE A 832 -9.61 -27.76 -93.52
CA ILE A 832 -10.31 -26.51 -93.84
C ILE A 832 -10.81 -26.53 -95.30
N SER A 833 -10.00 -27.00 -96.24
CA SER A 833 -10.39 -27.11 -97.65
C SER A 833 -11.61 -28.01 -97.84
N LYS A 834 -11.59 -29.20 -97.22
CA LYS A 834 -12.70 -30.17 -97.24
C LYS A 834 -14.02 -29.58 -96.74
N PHE A 835 -13.98 -28.72 -95.72
CA PHE A 835 -15.19 -28.10 -95.18
C PHE A 835 -15.60 -26.81 -95.88
N LYS A 836 -14.67 -26.13 -96.56
CA LYS A 836 -14.95 -24.94 -97.37
C LYS A 836 -15.68 -25.27 -98.67
N GLU A 837 -15.42 -26.44 -99.25
CA GLU A 837 -16.00 -26.89 -100.52
C GLU A 837 -17.41 -27.50 -100.38
N LYS A 838 -17.84 -27.85 -99.16
CA LYS A 838 -19.19 -28.38 -98.93
C LYS A 838 -20.22 -27.24 -98.89
N PRO A 839 -21.30 -27.30 -99.69
CA PRO A 839 -22.43 -26.38 -99.56
C PRO A 839 -23.24 -26.74 -98.31
N HIS A 840 -22.75 -26.39 -97.13
CA HIS A 840 -23.44 -26.61 -95.87
C HIS A 840 -24.23 -25.35 -95.45
N PRO A 841 -25.47 -25.50 -94.94
CA PRO A 841 -26.26 -24.39 -94.40
C PRO A 841 -25.72 -23.83 -93.07
N ASN A 842 -24.71 -24.47 -92.45
CA ASN A 842 -24.13 -24.04 -91.19
C ASN A 842 -22.97 -23.05 -91.40
N SER A 843 -23.14 -21.82 -90.91
CA SER A 843 -22.16 -20.72 -90.97
C SER A 843 -20.88 -20.94 -90.15
N ILE A 844 -20.81 -22.03 -89.39
CA ILE A 844 -19.71 -22.29 -88.46
C ILE A 844 -18.39 -22.62 -89.16
N HIS A 845 -18.43 -23.28 -90.33
CA HIS A 845 -17.26 -23.59 -91.14
C HIS A 845 -16.66 -22.37 -91.86
N GLN A 846 -17.16 -21.17 -91.57
CA GLN A 846 -16.53 -19.90 -91.95
C GLN A 846 -15.79 -19.23 -90.78
N ASN A 847 -15.82 -19.85 -89.59
CA ASN A 847 -15.22 -19.35 -88.35
C ASN A 847 -14.37 -20.43 -87.68
N PHE A 848 -13.17 -20.66 -88.21
CA PHE A 848 -12.20 -21.58 -87.60
C PHE A 848 -11.42 -20.92 -86.47
N ALA A 849 -11.15 -21.70 -85.44
CA ALA A 849 -10.35 -21.33 -84.27
C ALA A 849 -9.31 -22.42 -84.05
N ILE A 850 -8.03 -22.09 -84.15
CA ILE A 850 -6.96 -23.10 -84.14
C ILE A 850 -6.16 -22.99 -82.85
N VAL A 851 -6.04 -24.10 -82.11
CA VAL A 851 -5.17 -24.20 -80.94
C VAL A 851 -4.05 -25.16 -81.31
N PHE A 852 -2.83 -24.62 -81.41
CA PHE A 852 -1.62 -25.38 -81.70
C PHE A 852 -0.82 -25.55 -80.42
N MET A 853 -0.63 -26.79 -79.99
CA MET A 853 0.08 -27.12 -78.75
C MET A 853 1.23 -28.08 -79.06
N THR A 854 2.41 -27.78 -78.49
CA THR A 854 3.65 -28.58 -78.58
C THR A 854 4.54 -28.35 -77.36
N ASP A 855 5.44 -29.28 -77.07
CA ASP A 855 6.51 -29.17 -76.06
C ASP A 855 7.92 -28.95 -76.66
N GLY A 856 8.01 -28.86 -78.00
CA GLY A 856 9.29 -28.95 -78.70
C GLY A 856 9.41 -28.08 -79.94
N GLU A 857 10.55 -28.21 -80.60
CA GLU A 857 10.87 -27.57 -81.87
C GLU A 857 10.93 -28.64 -82.97
N ASP A 858 10.43 -28.32 -84.16
CA ASP A 858 10.66 -29.10 -85.38
C ASP A 858 11.98 -28.62 -86.01
N GLU A 859 13.05 -29.41 -85.84
CA GLU A 859 14.42 -29.09 -86.30
C GLU A 859 14.51 -28.83 -87.81
N TYR A 860 13.54 -29.32 -88.60
CA TYR A 860 13.53 -29.22 -90.06
C TYR A 860 12.34 -28.39 -90.58
N TYR A 861 11.73 -27.57 -89.72
CA TYR A 861 10.55 -26.79 -90.04
C TYR A 861 10.74 -25.88 -91.26
N SER A 862 9.85 -26.03 -92.25
CA SER A 862 9.77 -25.14 -93.40
C SER A 862 8.51 -24.27 -93.32
N ASP A 863 8.64 -22.98 -93.66
CA ASP A 863 7.50 -22.06 -93.63
C ASP A 863 6.41 -22.36 -94.70
N ASN A 864 6.60 -23.37 -95.56
CA ASN A 864 5.76 -23.60 -96.74
C ASN A 864 4.31 -23.92 -96.38
N GLU A 865 4.07 -24.85 -95.44
CA GLU A 865 2.72 -25.30 -95.09
C GLU A 865 1.96 -24.25 -94.28
N ILE A 866 2.62 -23.53 -93.35
CA ILE A 866 1.99 -22.40 -92.65
C ILE A 866 1.71 -21.23 -93.61
N ASN A 867 2.59 -21.00 -94.61
CA ASN A 867 2.37 -20.01 -95.67
C ASN A 867 1.13 -20.38 -96.47
N GLN A 868 0.99 -21.65 -96.84
CA GLN A 868 -0.17 -22.15 -97.55
C GLN A 868 -1.44 -22.00 -96.70
N LEU A 869 -1.41 -22.36 -95.41
CA LEU A 869 -2.53 -22.20 -94.49
C LEU A 869 -2.98 -20.73 -94.41
N PHE A 870 -2.03 -19.81 -94.19
CA PHE A 870 -2.33 -18.39 -94.10
C PHE A 870 -2.85 -17.84 -95.44
N ASN A 871 -2.14 -18.06 -96.54
CA ASN A 871 -2.49 -17.47 -97.84
C ASN A 871 -3.84 -17.99 -98.37
N THR A 872 -4.15 -19.28 -98.16
CA THR A 872 -5.36 -19.90 -98.70
C THR A 872 -6.57 -19.74 -97.76
N HIS A 873 -6.37 -19.69 -96.45
CA HIS A 873 -7.46 -19.82 -95.46
C HIS A 873 -7.53 -18.70 -94.40
N LYS A 874 -6.66 -17.68 -94.39
CA LYS A 874 -6.69 -16.59 -93.40
C LYS A 874 -8.07 -15.94 -93.21
N SER A 875 -8.87 -15.82 -94.28
CA SER A 875 -10.18 -15.17 -94.19
C SER A 875 -11.19 -15.92 -93.30
N VAL A 876 -11.03 -17.24 -93.14
CA VAL A 876 -11.92 -18.09 -92.34
C VAL A 876 -11.34 -18.44 -90.97
N ILE A 877 -10.02 -18.32 -90.80
CA ILE A 877 -9.35 -18.48 -89.50
C ILE A 877 -9.54 -17.19 -88.70
N LYS A 878 -10.33 -17.24 -87.63
CA LYS A 878 -10.69 -16.07 -86.81
C LYS A 878 -9.83 -15.93 -85.58
N LYS A 879 -9.27 -17.04 -85.09
CA LYS A 879 -8.44 -17.11 -83.90
C LYS A 879 -7.37 -18.18 -84.09
N PHE A 880 -6.19 -17.91 -83.53
CA PHE A 880 -5.06 -18.81 -83.54
C PHE A 880 -4.35 -18.67 -82.19
N TRP A 881 -4.04 -19.79 -81.55
CA TRP A 881 -3.27 -19.86 -80.31
C TRP A 881 -2.12 -20.82 -80.48
N THR A 882 -0.97 -20.44 -79.95
CA THR A 882 0.22 -21.30 -79.84
C THR A 882 0.53 -21.49 -78.37
N LEU A 883 0.54 -22.73 -77.91
CA LEU A 883 0.75 -23.11 -76.53
C LEU A 883 2.01 -23.98 -76.46
N GLU A 884 3.03 -23.48 -75.77
CA GLU A 884 4.26 -24.23 -75.53
C GLU A 884 4.24 -24.79 -74.11
N LEU A 885 4.45 -26.09 -73.96
CA LEU A 885 4.70 -26.73 -72.67
C LEU A 885 6.19 -27.05 -72.55
N SER A 886 6.99 -26.17 -71.94
CA SER A 886 8.43 -26.39 -71.78
C SER A 886 8.91 -26.23 -70.34
N ASP A 887 10.05 -26.86 -70.04
CA ASP A 887 10.79 -26.74 -68.78
C ASP A 887 11.73 -25.51 -68.75
N GLY A 888 11.63 -24.62 -69.77
CA GLY A 888 12.42 -23.42 -69.91
C GLY A 888 13.79 -23.60 -70.60
N CYS A 889 14.10 -24.77 -71.17
CA CYS A 889 15.40 -25.05 -71.79
C CYS A 889 15.45 -25.01 -73.34
N ARG A 890 14.36 -24.69 -74.04
CA ARG A 890 14.27 -24.71 -75.52
C ARG A 890 14.03 -23.32 -76.14
N SER A 891 14.33 -23.17 -77.43
CA SER A 891 14.23 -21.91 -78.17
C SER A 891 12.81 -21.71 -78.72
N VAL A 892 12.12 -20.69 -78.23
CA VAL A 892 10.71 -20.43 -78.57
C VAL A 892 10.54 -19.71 -79.93
N GLU A 893 11.66 -19.37 -80.59
CA GLU A 893 11.69 -18.47 -81.75
C GLU A 893 10.79 -18.95 -82.91
N THR A 894 10.77 -20.27 -83.16
CA THR A 894 9.94 -20.87 -84.23
C THR A 894 8.45 -20.73 -83.92
N LEU A 895 8.04 -20.96 -82.68
CA LEU A 895 6.65 -20.87 -82.24
C LEU A 895 6.16 -19.41 -82.22
N GLU A 896 6.99 -18.48 -81.74
CA GLU A 896 6.68 -17.05 -81.82
C GLU A 896 6.53 -16.57 -83.27
N LYS A 897 7.40 -17.07 -84.17
CA LYS A 897 7.33 -16.76 -85.61
C LYS A 897 6.04 -17.28 -86.23
N ILE A 898 5.63 -18.51 -85.93
CA ILE A 898 4.35 -19.08 -86.36
C ILE A 898 3.18 -18.22 -85.84
N ASN A 899 3.17 -17.93 -84.54
CA ASN A 899 2.09 -17.18 -83.91
C ASN A 899 1.98 -15.74 -84.47
N LYS A 900 3.11 -15.05 -84.64
CA LYS A 900 3.19 -13.71 -85.25
C LYS A 900 2.65 -13.70 -86.67
N LYS A 901 2.97 -14.73 -87.46
CA LYS A 901 2.49 -14.87 -88.84
C LYS A 901 0.98 -15.06 -88.91
N MET A 902 0.43 -15.88 -88.02
CA MET A 902 -1.01 -16.13 -87.93
C MET A 902 -1.78 -15.00 -87.24
N GLY A 903 -1.08 -14.04 -86.61
CA GLY A 903 -1.71 -12.96 -85.84
C GLY A 903 -2.43 -13.47 -84.58
N GLY A 904 -1.88 -14.53 -83.97
CA GLY A 904 -2.47 -15.23 -82.82
C GLY A 904 -1.94 -14.78 -81.46
N SER A 905 -2.28 -15.55 -80.42
CA SER A 905 -1.77 -15.39 -79.06
C SER A 905 -0.83 -16.54 -78.69
N PHE A 906 0.32 -16.21 -78.10
CA PHE A 906 1.34 -17.17 -77.68
C PHE A 906 1.33 -17.30 -76.14
N TYR A 907 1.43 -18.53 -75.63
CA TYR A 907 1.49 -18.83 -74.20
C TYR A 907 2.64 -19.80 -73.93
N ASP A 908 3.57 -19.36 -73.08
CA ASP A 908 4.65 -20.17 -72.49
C ASP A 908 4.17 -20.76 -71.16
N ILE A 909 4.15 -22.09 -71.07
CA ILE A 909 3.51 -22.84 -69.98
C ILE A 909 4.55 -23.73 -69.30
N GLN A 910 4.84 -23.40 -68.04
CA GLN A 910 5.94 -24.00 -67.27
C GLN A 910 5.55 -25.29 -66.52
N ASN A 911 4.26 -25.60 -66.40
CA ASN A 911 3.77 -26.78 -65.67
C ASN A 911 2.32 -27.16 -66.03
N ALA A 912 1.92 -28.36 -65.62
CA ALA A 912 0.59 -28.93 -65.84
C ALA A 912 -0.57 -28.04 -65.35
N ALA A 913 -0.44 -27.40 -64.19
CA ALA A 913 -1.49 -26.52 -63.65
C ALA A 913 -1.66 -25.25 -64.49
N GLY A 914 -0.55 -24.71 -65.00
CA GLY A 914 -0.55 -23.63 -65.99
C GLY A 914 -1.25 -24.04 -67.27
N LEU A 915 -1.02 -25.26 -67.76
CA LEU A 915 -1.63 -25.78 -69.00
C LEU A 915 -3.14 -25.84 -68.91
N VAL A 916 -3.67 -26.44 -67.84
CA VAL A 916 -5.12 -26.50 -67.57
C VAL A 916 -5.72 -25.09 -67.48
N THR A 917 -5.03 -24.17 -66.80
CA THR A 917 -5.48 -22.77 -66.64
C THR A 917 -5.54 -22.05 -67.97
N VAL A 918 -4.50 -22.17 -68.80
CA VAL A 918 -4.43 -21.52 -70.11
C VAL A 918 -5.49 -22.09 -71.05
N TYR A 919 -5.70 -23.41 -71.08
CA TYR A 919 -6.79 -24.00 -71.87
C TYR A 919 -8.17 -23.51 -71.40
N ALA A 920 -8.41 -23.40 -70.08
CA ALA A 920 -9.64 -22.80 -69.56
C ALA A 920 -9.79 -21.32 -69.96
N GLU A 921 -8.69 -20.57 -70.02
CA GLU A 921 -8.67 -19.18 -70.50
C GLU A 921 -8.95 -19.08 -72.00
N VAL A 922 -8.30 -19.90 -72.83
CA VAL A 922 -8.56 -19.95 -74.27
C VAL A 922 -10.02 -20.29 -74.54
N ALA A 923 -10.59 -21.25 -73.81
CA ALA A 923 -12.00 -21.63 -73.90
C ALA A 923 -12.96 -20.47 -73.60
N THR A 924 -12.59 -19.55 -72.70
CA THR A 924 -13.43 -18.43 -72.26
C THR A 924 -13.16 -17.12 -73.03
N SER A 925 -11.93 -16.91 -73.52
CA SER A 925 -11.49 -15.71 -74.26
C SER A 925 -12.20 -15.49 -75.61
N THR A 926 -12.91 -16.51 -76.10
CA THR A 926 -13.69 -16.46 -77.34
C THR A 926 -15.12 -15.94 -77.16
N ALA A 927 -15.50 -15.56 -75.93
CA ALA A 927 -16.76 -14.87 -75.67
C ALA A 927 -16.66 -13.39 -76.10
N ILE A 928 -17.52 -12.97 -77.03
CA ILE A 928 -17.60 -11.56 -77.42
C ILE A 928 -18.40 -10.81 -76.35
N ALA A 929 -17.82 -9.75 -75.78
CA ALA A 929 -18.60 -8.74 -75.09
C ALA A 929 -19.47 -8.04 -76.15
N SER A 930 -20.80 -8.24 -76.10
CA SER A 930 -21.73 -7.41 -76.86
C SER A 930 -21.53 -5.96 -76.41
N ASN A 931 -21.11 -5.09 -77.32
CA ASN A 931 -21.06 -3.64 -77.08
C ASN A 931 -22.42 -3.09 -76.64
#